data_AF-A0A963WWK5-F1
#
_entry.id   AF-A0A963WWK5-F1
#
_cell.length_a   1.000
_cell.length_b   1.000
_cell.length_c   1.000
_cell.angle_alpha   90.00
_cell.angle_beta   90.00
_cell.angle_gamma   90.00
#
_symmetry.space_group_name_H-M   'P 1'
#
loop_
_entity.id
_entity.type
_entity.pdbx_description
1 polymer ?
#
loop_
_entity_poly.entity_id
_entity_poly.type
_entity_poly.pdbx_seq_one_letter_code
_entity_poly.pdbx_strand_id
1 'polypeptide(L)'
;MIKLKSTLLGLFVCAVFSVSSHAQTQNQINDKFRQLNEYLPTANSYRTASGAPGYAYWQQRADYKIDVTLDDDKQTITGKATIKYYNNSPDPLKYIWMQMDQNRFDPKTSMDKKSETMPKTTKGMTMESFRKYVDERTFDGGFKVTSLTDSNGSDLKNVVVGSMMRIDLPEPLAAGAITEFNISWWYNIPDAKKYKLSRQGYEFFPRDENRIYEIAQWYPRVTAYSDYEGWHNKEYQGSGEFTLEFGDYDVAITAPSDHIVAATGELQNSADVLTQDQRDRLIEARTASVPVFIVTPKEAVENEKSHSTQMKTWRFKADNVRDFAFASSRKFIWDAMGYYMSENGETVMAMSFYPMAGEPLWSDISTHAVRHTLNVYNKYALTYPYPVAISVNGPIGGMEYPMISFNGARPTTHEDGTRTYSRRTKHGLIGVIIHEVGHNYYPMIINSDERQWTWMDEGMNTFVQNLAHQEWKDDYPLGRIDPRNITGYMTSTNQVPIMSNAESVIQKGNNAYAKPATAFNILRESIMGHELFDFAFREYAQRWKFKRPTPADFFRTMEDASGVDLDWFWRGWFYTTDHVDISLDNVRHFTIDTKDPEIEEAFKRKQEMEKRTHPSYFSNDDLPKRVDEFPGIKDFYNDHDEFTVTNKQRNEYNKLIAELEPWQIDMLKDDSNIYLLDFTNIGGLLMPLYLEIVYTDGSIEEKRYPAEIWKQDYNQVTKMIVTDKEIASVVLDPKYETADTDMFNNFFPRRILESRFDLVKEKANQARDMLKENQEKPKSLDDYKKEKQKEDDKNKKLSEENFKKLLDEYK
;
A
#
# COMPACT_ATOMS: atom_id res chain seq x y z
N MET A 1 -66.16 -24.37 -3.02
CA MET A 1 -65.21 -23.34 -2.50
C MET A 1 -64.16 -23.89 -1.53
N ILE A 2 -64.42 -24.98 -0.79
CA ILE A 2 -63.46 -25.49 0.22
C ILE A 2 -62.23 -26.18 -0.41
N LYS A 3 -62.39 -26.95 -1.50
CA LYS A 3 -61.27 -27.61 -2.20
C LYS A 3 -60.28 -26.66 -2.89
N LEU A 4 -60.71 -25.45 -3.26
CA LEU A 4 -59.83 -24.47 -3.92
C LEU A 4 -58.92 -23.75 -2.91
N LYS A 5 -59.40 -23.54 -1.67
CA LYS A 5 -58.61 -22.92 -0.59
C LYS A 5 -57.51 -23.83 -0.05
N SER A 6 -57.74 -25.15 0.02
CA SER A 6 -56.74 -26.13 0.45
C SER A 6 -55.56 -26.26 -0.52
N THR A 7 -55.84 -26.13 -1.83
CA THR A 7 -54.83 -26.27 -2.89
C THR A 7 -53.97 -25.01 -3.01
N LEU A 8 -54.55 -23.82 -2.81
CA LEU A 8 -53.79 -22.57 -2.71
C LEU A 8 -52.92 -22.48 -1.46
N LEU A 9 -53.39 -23.00 -0.32
CA LEU A 9 -52.59 -23.04 0.91
C LEU A 9 -51.39 -24.01 0.79
N GLY A 10 -51.57 -25.16 0.12
CA GLY A 10 -50.49 -26.10 -0.16
C GLY A 10 -49.43 -25.55 -1.13
N LEU A 11 -49.84 -24.81 -2.16
CA LEU A 11 -48.93 -24.13 -3.09
C LEU A 11 -48.17 -22.97 -2.43
N PHE A 12 -48.81 -22.23 -1.52
CA PHE A 12 -48.16 -21.15 -0.77
C PHE A 12 -47.15 -21.70 0.25
N VAL A 13 -47.47 -22.80 0.94
CA VAL A 13 -46.56 -23.46 1.89
C VAL A 13 -45.37 -24.09 1.15
N CYS A 14 -45.57 -24.75 0.00
CA CYS A 14 -44.45 -25.27 -0.81
C CYS A 14 -43.56 -24.16 -1.38
N ALA A 15 -44.13 -23.00 -1.78
CA ALA A 15 -43.34 -21.86 -2.23
C ALA A 15 -42.49 -21.26 -1.09
N VAL A 16 -43.05 -21.13 0.13
CA VAL A 16 -42.31 -20.65 1.30
C VAL A 16 -41.18 -21.61 1.67
N PHE A 17 -41.42 -22.94 1.71
CA PHE A 17 -40.37 -23.92 2.00
C PHE A 17 -39.27 -23.97 0.93
N SER A 18 -39.61 -23.76 -0.35
CA SER A 18 -38.63 -23.74 -1.45
C SER A 18 -37.74 -22.49 -1.42
N VAL A 19 -38.28 -21.34 -1.01
CA VAL A 19 -37.54 -20.08 -0.88
C VAL A 19 -36.64 -20.11 0.37
N SER A 20 -37.13 -20.64 1.49
CA SER A 20 -36.33 -20.84 2.71
C SER A 20 -35.19 -21.83 2.50
N SER A 21 -35.42 -22.94 1.79
CA SER A 21 -34.35 -23.91 1.51
C SER A 21 -33.29 -23.36 0.55
N HIS A 22 -33.68 -22.58 -0.47
CA HIS A 22 -32.73 -21.93 -1.38
C HIS A 22 -31.91 -20.81 -0.70
N ALA A 23 -32.53 -20.01 0.17
CA ALA A 23 -31.84 -18.98 0.95
C ALA A 23 -30.84 -19.59 1.95
N GLN A 24 -31.19 -20.72 2.58
CA GLN A 24 -30.30 -21.42 3.51
C GLN A 24 -29.09 -22.07 2.79
N THR A 25 -29.28 -22.59 1.57
CA THR A 25 -28.15 -23.07 0.74
C THR A 25 -27.28 -21.95 0.15
N GLN A 26 -27.84 -20.79 -0.20
CA GLN A 26 -27.02 -19.65 -0.67
C GLN A 26 -26.22 -18.99 0.46
N ASN A 27 -26.77 -18.89 1.67
CA ASN A 27 -26.02 -18.43 2.84
C ASN A 27 -24.90 -19.40 3.25
N GLN A 28 -25.05 -20.71 3.02
CA GLN A 28 -23.93 -21.63 3.21
C GLN A 28 -22.83 -21.44 2.17
N ILE A 29 -23.15 -21.13 0.91
CA ILE A 29 -22.16 -20.90 -0.17
C ILE A 29 -21.40 -19.58 0.03
N ASN A 30 -22.00 -18.58 0.69
CA ASN A 30 -21.40 -17.27 0.97
C ASN A 30 -21.04 -17.05 2.46
N ASP A 31 -20.69 -18.11 3.19
CA ASP A 31 -20.22 -18.00 4.57
C ASP A 31 -18.91 -17.19 4.64
N LYS A 32 -19.00 -15.96 5.19
CA LYS A 32 -17.87 -15.04 5.28
C LYS A 32 -16.80 -15.48 6.31
N PHE A 33 -17.12 -16.39 7.23
CA PHE A 33 -16.18 -17.04 8.16
C PHE A 33 -15.73 -18.43 7.72
N ARG A 34 -16.18 -18.90 6.55
CA ARG A 34 -15.70 -20.16 5.99
C ARG A 34 -14.19 -20.10 5.87
N GLN A 35 -13.54 -21.20 6.18
CA GLN A 35 -12.09 -21.31 6.08
C GLN A 35 -11.60 -21.14 4.62
N LEU A 36 -10.43 -20.54 4.40
CA LEU A 36 -9.88 -20.29 3.05
C LEU A 36 -9.28 -21.54 2.39
N ASN A 37 -9.35 -22.71 3.03
CA ASN A 37 -8.83 -23.97 2.49
C ASN A 37 -9.33 -24.32 1.06
N GLU A 38 -10.50 -23.80 0.65
CA GLU A 38 -11.03 -23.96 -0.72
C GLU A 38 -10.39 -23.00 -1.75
N TYR A 39 -9.83 -21.88 -1.29
CA TYR A 39 -9.15 -20.87 -2.12
C TYR A 39 -7.63 -21.06 -2.15
N LEU A 40 -7.05 -21.60 -1.07
CA LEU A 40 -5.60 -21.77 -0.94
C LEU A 40 -5.15 -23.12 -1.51
N PRO A 41 -3.96 -23.19 -2.14
CA PRO A 41 -3.39 -24.47 -2.57
C PRO A 41 -3.22 -25.44 -1.40
N THR A 42 -3.56 -26.72 -1.60
CA THR A 42 -3.37 -27.76 -0.57
C THR A 42 -1.90 -27.86 -0.16
N ALA A 43 -1.64 -27.95 1.15
CA ALA A 43 -0.30 -28.15 1.68
C ALA A 43 0.30 -29.49 1.17
N ASN A 44 1.61 -29.52 0.99
CA ASN A 44 2.35 -30.67 0.45
C ASN A 44 3.78 -30.70 1.03
N SER A 45 4.65 -31.55 0.47
CA SER A 45 6.04 -31.69 0.93
C SER A 45 6.93 -30.48 0.64
N TYR A 46 6.55 -29.61 -0.31
CA TYR A 46 7.25 -28.39 -0.66
C TYR A 46 6.78 -27.20 0.18
N ARG A 47 5.49 -27.13 0.50
CA ARG A 47 4.86 -26.03 1.26
C ARG A 47 3.92 -26.58 2.32
N THR A 48 4.22 -26.35 3.59
CA THR A 48 3.51 -26.96 4.72
C THR A 48 2.24 -26.22 5.10
N ALA A 49 1.39 -26.85 5.92
CA ALA A 49 0.16 -26.23 6.42
C ALA A 49 0.39 -25.04 7.35
N SER A 50 1.57 -24.93 7.98
CA SER A 50 1.95 -23.76 8.79
C SER A 50 2.35 -22.54 7.95
N GLY A 51 2.47 -22.69 6.63
CA GLY A 51 3.01 -21.65 5.74
C GLY A 51 4.54 -21.61 5.73
N ALA A 52 5.22 -22.55 6.38
CA ALA A 52 6.67 -22.72 6.28
C ALA A 52 7.05 -23.53 5.02
N PRO A 53 8.26 -23.31 4.46
CA PRO A 53 8.81 -24.22 3.46
C PRO A 53 8.92 -25.65 4.01
N GLY A 54 8.50 -26.63 3.23
CA GLY A 54 8.53 -28.05 3.61
C GLY A 54 9.90 -28.69 3.45
N TYR A 55 10.04 -29.92 3.96
CA TYR A 55 11.31 -30.65 3.95
C TYR A 55 11.84 -30.96 2.54
N ALA A 56 10.97 -30.92 1.52
CA ALA A 56 11.35 -31.14 0.12
C ALA A 56 11.38 -29.84 -0.69
N TYR A 57 11.25 -28.67 -0.06
CA TYR A 57 11.26 -27.37 -0.75
C TYR A 57 12.51 -27.23 -1.62
N TRP A 58 12.32 -26.74 -2.84
CA TRP A 58 13.39 -26.51 -3.80
C TRP A 58 13.18 -25.16 -4.48
N GLN A 59 14.28 -24.55 -4.91
CA GLN A 59 14.31 -23.37 -5.75
C GLN A 59 15.55 -23.47 -6.63
N GLN A 60 15.45 -23.00 -7.89
CA GLN A 60 16.60 -23.02 -8.78
C GLN A 60 17.67 -22.00 -8.36
N ARG A 61 18.86 -22.13 -8.93
CA ARG A 61 19.96 -21.18 -8.76
C ARG A 61 20.57 -20.83 -10.12
N ALA A 62 20.97 -19.57 -10.29
CA ALA A 62 21.65 -19.10 -11.49
C ALA A 62 22.81 -18.17 -11.11
N ASP A 63 24.05 -18.63 -11.31
CA ASP A 63 25.24 -17.81 -11.09
C ASP A 63 25.64 -17.10 -12.39
N TYR A 64 26.14 -15.88 -12.26
CA TYR A 64 26.53 -15.03 -13.38
C TYR A 64 27.96 -14.53 -13.24
N LYS A 65 28.73 -14.66 -14.32
CA LYS A 65 29.96 -13.90 -14.53
C LYS A 65 29.75 -12.98 -15.71
N ILE A 66 29.79 -11.66 -15.49
CA ILE A 66 29.43 -10.68 -16.51
C ILE A 66 30.57 -9.69 -16.73
N ASP A 67 30.97 -9.52 -17.98
CA ASP A 67 31.78 -8.38 -18.42
C ASP A 67 30.88 -7.43 -19.23
N VAL A 68 30.80 -6.17 -18.82
CA VAL A 68 29.97 -5.16 -19.48
C VAL A 68 30.74 -3.86 -19.73
N THR A 69 30.45 -3.23 -20.86
CA THR A 69 30.99 -1.92 -21.24
C THR A 69 29.86 -0.92 -21.47
N LEU A 70 29.96 0.24 -20.82
CA LEU A 70 29.14 1.42 -21.06
C LEU A 70 29.87 2.34 -22.06
N ASP A 71 29.30 2.52 -23.24
CA ASP A 71 29.76 3.48 -24.26
C ASP A 71 28.99 4.80 -24.05
N ASP A 72 29.65 5.79 -23.43
CA ASP A 72 29.05 7.09 -23.12
C ASP A 72 28.79 7.96 -24.35
N ASP A 73 29.53 7.74 -25.45
CA ASP A 73 29.35 8.51 -26.70
C ASP A 73 28.12 8.03 -27.46
N LYS A 74 27.89 6.72 -27.50
CA LYS A 74 26.74 6.10 -28.20
C LYS A 74 25.53 5.85 -27.31
N GLN A 75 25.68 5.97 -26.00
CA GLN A 75 24.67 5.57 -25.00
C GLN A 75 24.25 4.10 -25.19
N THR A 76 25.23 3.20 -25.26
CA THR A 76 24.99 1.76 -25.46
C THR A 76 25.63 0.92 -24.37
N ILE A 77 25.01 -0.23 -24.10
CA ILE A 77 25.58 -1.30 -23.30
C ILE A 77 25.98 -2.44 -24.22
N THR A 78 27.19 -2.95 -24.05
CA THR A 78 27.64 -4.22 -24.65
C THR A 78 28.08 -5.16 -23.53
N GLY A 79 27.51 -6.35 -23.49
CA GLY A 79 27.75 -7.32 -22.42
C GLY A 79 28.03 -8.73 -22.95
N LYS A 80 28.77 -9.49 -22.15
CA LYS A 80 28.89 -10.93 -22.28
C LYS A 80 28.78 -11.56 -20.89
N ALA A 81 28.09 -12.69 -20.81
CA ALA A 81 27.90 -13.42 -19.56
C ALA A 81 28.15 -14.91 -19.75
N THR A 82 28.81 -15.51 -18.77
CA THR A 82 28.78 -16.95 -18.53
C THR A 82 27.77 -17.21 -17.42
N ILE A 83 26.79 -18.06 -17.70
CA ILE A 83 25.67 -18.35 -16.81
C ILE A 83 25.73 -19.82 -16.43
N LYS A 84 25.78 -20.09 -15.12
CA LYS A 84 25.76 -21.44 -14.57
C LYS A 84 24.42 -21.69 -13.89
N TYR A 85 23.63 -22.58 -14.46
CA TYR A 85 22.28 -22.89 -14.00
C TYR A 85 22.23 -24.24 -13.29
N TYR A 86 21.62 -24.25 -12.12
CA TYR A 86 21.47 -25.43 -11.27
C TYR A 86 20.01 -25.88 -11.28
N ASN A 87 19.75 -27.10 -11.72
CA ASN A 87 18.41 -27.68 -11.67
C ASN A 87 18.19 -28.39 -10.32
N ASN A 88 17.69 -27.66 -9.32
CA ASN A 88 17.29 -28.19 -8.02
C ASN A 88 15.88 -28.79 -8.02
N SER A 89 15.12 -28.66 -9.12
CA SER A 89 13.80 -29.28 -9.23
C SER A 89 13.91 -30.81 -9.37
N PRO A 90 12.84 -31.56 -9.04
CA PRO A 90 12.79 -33.00 -9.32
C PRO A 90 12.61 -33.34 -10.81
N ASP A 91 12.40 -32.33 -11.66
CA ASP A 91 12.04 -32.52 -13.06
C ASP A 91 13.27 -32.50 -13.98
N PRO A 92 13.32 -33.35 -15.02
CA PRO A 92 14.28 -33.17 -16.11
C PRO A 92 13.85 -32.00 -17.01
N LEU A 93 14.71 -30.99 -17.16
CA LEU A 93 14.42 -29.79 -17.95
C LEU A 93 15.00 -29.90 -19.36
N LYS A 94 14.14 -29.79 -20.39
CA LYS A 94 14.58 -29.85 -21.81
C LYS A 94 15.03 -28.50 -22.37
N TYR A 95 14.69 -27.42 -21.67
CA TYR A 95 14.95 -26.06 -22.10
C TYR A 95 15.04 -25.15 -20.87
N ILE A 96 15.70 -24.01 -21.03
CA ILE A 96 15.79 -22.93 -20.05
C ILE A 96 15.16 -21.68 -20.66
N TRP A 97 14.38 -20.94 -19.87
CA TRP A 97 13.85 -19.65 -20.30
C TRP A 97 14.67 -18.50 -19.73
N MET A 98 14.85 -17.45 -20.54
CA MET A 98 15.49 -16.19 -20.21
C MET A 98 14.50 -15.04 -20.38
N GLN A 99 14.43 -14.13 -19.42
CA GLN A 99 13.77 -12.83 -19.54
C GLN A 99 14.62 -11.90 -20.40
N MET A 100 13.96 -11.26 -21.36
CA MET A 100 14.53 -10.36 -22.36
C MET A 100 13.88 -8.98 -22.22
N ASP A 101 13.92 -8.40 -21.02
CA ASP A 101 13.09 -7.25 -20.64
C ASP A 101 13.26 -6.02 -21.54
N GLN A 102 14.46 -5.81 -22.08
CA GLN A 102 14.71 -4.72 -23.01
C GLN A 102 13.86 -4.81 -24.29
N ASN A 103 13.37 -6.00 -24.66
CA ASN A 103 12.53 -6.19 -25.83
C ASN A 103 11.19 -5.45 -25.71
N ARG A 104 10.78 -5.01 -24.50
CA ARG A 104 9.62 -4.12 -24.34
C ARG A 104 9.77 -2.80 -25.11
N PHE A 105 11.01 -2.34 -25.32
CA PHE A 105 11.32 -1.10 -26.03
C PHE A 105 11.45 -1.29 -27.55
N ASP A 106 11.35 -2.51 -28.07
CA ASP A 106 11.30 -2.73 -29.52
C ASP A 106 9.87 -2.45 -30.03
N PRO A 107 9.65 -1.37 -30.79
CA PRO A 107 8.32 -1.00 -31.26
C PRO A 107 7.70 -2.00 -32.25
N LYS A 108 8.50 -2.93 -32.81
CA LYS A 108 8.02 -3.92 -33.79
C LYS A 108 7.50 -5.18 -33.13
N THR A 109 8.15 -5.62 -32.05
CA THR A 109 7.92 -6.94 -31.47
C THR A 109 7.21 -6.88 -30.11
N SER A 110 7.38 -5.80 -29.35
CA SER A 110 6.86 -5.62 -27.98
C SER A 110 5.34 -5.82 -27.85
N MET A 111 4.94 -6.71 -26.94
CA MET A 111 3.54 -6.90 -26.57
C MET A 111 2.99 -5.76 -25.72
N ASP A 112 3.82 -5.14 -24.87
CA ASP A 112 3.50 -3.90 -24.13
C ASP A 112 2.92 -2.86 -25.11
N LYS A 113 3.72 -2.51 -26.13
CA LYS A 113 3.34 -1.54 -27.18
C LYS A 113 2.13 -1.96 -28.02
N LYS A 114 1.97 -3.27 -28.31
CA LYS A 114 0.82 -3.78 -29.08
C LYS A 114 -0.48 -3.75 -28.28
N SER A 115 -0.40 -3.80 -26.94
CA SER A 115 -1.55 -3.83 -26.04
C SER A 115 -1.95 -2.47 -25.49
N GLU A 116 -1.14 -1.42 -25.71
CA GLU A 116 -1.45 -0.05 -25.29
C GLU A 116 -2.82 0.41 -25.84
N THR A 117 -3.66 0.96 -24.96
CA THR A 117 -4.96 1.52 -25.31
C THR A 117 -5.04 3.00 -24.95
N MET A 118 -5.83 3.75 -25.70
CA MET A 118 -6.13 5.15 -25.39
C MET A 118 -7.45 5.25 -24.61
N PRO A 119 -7.54 6.09 -23.57
CA PRO A 119 -8.81 6.36 -22.90
C PRO A 119 -9.89 6.81 -23.89
N LYS A 120 -11.11 6.28 -23.74
CA LYS A 120 -12.25 6.62 -24.63
C LYS A 120 -12.56 8.12 -24.68
N THR A 121 -12.14 8.88 -23.66
CA THR A 121 -12.39 10.31 -23.51
C THR A 121 -11.28 11.20 -24.09
N THR A 122 -10.20 10.63 -24.65
CA THR A 122 -9.10 11.42 -25.18
C THR A 122 -9.52 12.21 -26.43
N LYS A 123 -9.62 13.54 -26.30
CA LYS A 123 -9.91 14.48 -27.41
C LYS A 123 -8.65 15.15 -28.01
N GLY A 124 -7.48 14.91 -27.42
CA GLY A 124 -6.20 15.48 -27.80
C GLY A 124 -5.12 15.16 -26.75
N MET A 125 -3.86 15.48 -27.05
CA MET A 125 -2.74 15.30 -26.12
C MET A 125 -1.73 16.45 -26.24
N THR A 126 -0.87 16.63 -25.24
CA THR A 126 0.18 17.65 -25.30
C THR A 126 1.24 17.31 -26.34
N MET A 127 1.94 18.32 -26.87
CA MET A 127 3.06 18.09 -27.82
C MET A 127 4.14 17.17 -27.23
N GLU A 128 4.44 17.32 -25.94
CA GLU A 128 5.38 16.44 -25.22
C GLU A 128 4.88 14.98 -25.21
N SER A 129 3.60 14.76 -24.92
CA SER A 129 3.00 13.42 -24.92
C SER A 129 2.98 12.81 -26.32
N PHE A 130 2.67 13.59 -27.36
CA PHE A 130 2.69 13.11 -28.73
C PHE A 130 4.10 12.80 -29.23
N ARG A 131 5.07 13.64 -28.88
CA ARG A 131 6.48 13.43 -29.21
C ARG A 131 6.99 12.10 -28.68
N LYS A 132 6.56 11.67 -27.48
CA LYS A 132 6.88 10.35 -26.94
C LYS A 132 6.48 9.23 -27.93
N TYR A 133 5.23 9.23 -28.41
CA TYR A 133 4.77 8.22 -29.39
C TYR A 133 5.56 8.29 -30.71
N VAL A 134 5.98 9.48 -31.13
CA VAL A 134 6.78 9.65 -32.35
C VAL A 134 8.19 9.07 -32.15
N ASP A 135 8.86 9.42 -31.05
CA ASP A 135 10.22 8.98 -30.75
C ASP A 135 10.28 7.45 -30.54
N GLU A 136 9.30 6.88 -29.82
CA GLU A 136 9.20 5.44 -29.53
C GLU A 136 9.08 4.58 -30.80
N ARG A 137 8.42 5.09 -31.86
CA ARG A 137 8.22 4.33 -33.11
C ARG A 137 9.51 3.95 -33.83
N THR A 138 10.57 4.71 -33.62
CA THR A 138 11.84 4.57 -34.34
C THR A 138 13.00 4.15 -33.46
N PHE A 139 12.78 3.97 -32.16
CA PHE A 139 13.81 3.54 -31.24
C PHE A 139 14.28 2.13 -31.56
N ASP A 140 15.59 1.94 -31.67
CA ASP A 140 16.19 0.60 -31.79
C ASP A 140 16.39 0.00 -30.39
N GLY A 141 15.26 -0.29 -29.74
CA GLY A 141 15.22 -0.98 -28.45
C GLY A 141 15.34 -2.50 -28.59
N GLY A 142 15.34 -3.19 -27.45
CA GLY A 142 15.48 -4.65 -27.40
C GLY A 142 16.93 -5.12 -27.31
N PHE A 143 17.11 -6.27 -26.66
CA PHE A 143 18.39 -6.95 -26.64
C PHE A 143 18.73 -7.46 -28.04
N LYS A 144 19.93 -7.14 -28.51
CA LYS A 144 20.50 -7.73 -29.71
C LYS A 144 21.48 -8.81 -29.28
N VAL A 145 21.01 -10.06 -29.23
CA VAL A 145 21.86 -11.21 -28.89
C VAL A 145 22.77 -11.51 -30.08
N THR A 146 24.08 -11.44 -29.87
CA THR A 146 25.10 -11.63 -30.91
C THR A 146 25.72 -13.03 -30.88
N SER A 147 25.69 -13.71 -29.73
CA SER A 147 26.18 -15.09 -29.59
C SER A 147 25.47 -15.78 -28.42
N LEU A 148 25.14 -17.06 -28.60
CA LEU A 148 24.64 -17.95 -27.56
C LEU A 148 25.26 -19.35 -27.75
N THR A 149 26.13 -19.76 -26.84
CA THR A 149 26.90 -21.00 -26.96
C THR A 149 26.90 -21.82 -25.68
N ASP A 150 27.15 -23.12 -25.78
CA ASP A 150 27.43 -23.98 -24.63
C ASP A 150 28.84 -23.72 -24.06
N SER A 151 29.21 -24.47 -23.02
CA SER A 151 30.54 -24.38 -22.40
C SER A 151 31.70 -24.79 -23.33
N ASN A 152 31.41 -25.51 -24.43
CA ASN A 152 32.40 -25.94 -25.42
C ASN A 152 32.50 -24.97 -26.62
N GLY A 153 31.68 -23.91 -26.64
CA GLY A 153 31.63 -22.93 -27.72
C GLY A 153 30.73 -23.33 -28.90
N SER A 154 29.88 -24.36 -28.75
CA SER A 154 28.91 -24.76 -29.79
C SER A 154 27.63 -23.94 -29.67
N ASP A 155 27.06 -23.53 -30.81
CA ASP A 155 25.81 -22.75 -30.83
C ASP A 155 24.63 -23.51 -30.21
N LEU A 156 23.89 -22.83 -29.34
CA LEU A 156 22.66 -23.35 -28.76
C LEU A 156 21.42 -22.89 -29.55
N LYS A 157 20.53 -23.84 -29.82
CA LYS A 157 19.23 -23.53 -30.44
C LYS A 157 18.40 -22.68 -29.48
N ASN A 158 17.82 -21.61 -30.01
CA ASN A 158 16.98 -20.73 -29.22
C ASN A 158 15.80 -20.17 -30.04
N VAL A 159 14.77 -19.72 -29.33
CA VAL A 159 13.60 -19.05 -29.91
C VAL A 159 13.25 -17.86 -29.02
N VAL A 160 13.17 -16.67 -29.63
CA VAL A 160 12.68 -15.46 -28.95
C VAL A 160 11.16 -15.38 -29.12
N VAL A 161 10.46 -15.20 -28.00
CA VAL A 161 9.01 -15.00 -27.92
C VAL A 161 8.78 -13.70 -27.16
N GLY A 162 8.71 -12.59 -27.90
CA GLY A 162 8.53 -11.25 -27.34
C GLY A 162 9.64 -10.88 -26.35
N SER A 163 9.30 -10.66 -25.09
CA SER A 163 10.24 -10.39 -23.99
C SER A 163 10.77 -11.64 -23.28
N MET A 164 10.69 -12.81 -23.92
CA MET A 164 11.27 -14.07 -23.43
C MET A 164 12.15 -14.73 -24.49
N MET A 165 13.14 -15.53 -24.08
CA MET A 165 13.95 -16.39 -24.95
C MET A 165 14.01 -17.80 -24.38
N ARG A 166 13.64 -18.81 -25.17
CA ARG A 166 13.82 -20.22 -24.84
C ARG A 166 15.14 -20.71 -25.40
N ILE A 167 15.94 -21.36 -24.58
CA ILE A 167 17.17 -22.06 -24.94
C ILE A 167 16.87 -23.56 -24.92
N ASP A 168 16.96 -24.22 -26.07
CA ASP A 168 16.74 -25.67 -26.20
C ASP A 168 18.04 -26.38 -25.84
N LEU A 169 18.03 -27.19 -24.77
CA LEU A 169 19.21 -27.93 -24.34
C LEU A 169 19.44 -29.14 -25.27
N PRO A 170 20.70 -29.45 -25.64
CA PRO A 170 21.00 -30.61 -26.47
C PRO A 170 20.52 -31.93 -25.84
N GLU A 171 20.67 -32.03 -24.51
CA GLU A 171 20.18 -33.13 -23.69
C GLU A 171 19.37 -32.58 -22.50
N PRO A 172 18.31 -33.27 -22.03
CA PRO A 172 17.57 -32.83 -20.86
C PRO A 172 18.47 -32.72 -19.62
N LEU A 173 18.40 -31.57 -18.93
CA LEU A 173 19.10 -31.33 -17.68
C LEU A 173 18.42 -32.09 -16.55
N ALA A 174 19.06 -33.16 -16.06
CA ALA A 174 18.52 -34.00 -15.00
C ALA A 174 18.36 -33.24 -13.66
N ALA A 175 17.54 -33.78 -12.76
CA ALA A 175 17.42 -33.27 -11.39
C ALA A 175 18.79 -33.29 -10.67
N GLY A 176 19.12 -32.20 -9.99
CA GLY A 176 20.41 -31.96 -9.34
C GLY A 176 21.58 -31.65 -10.29
N ALA A 177 21.37 -31.70 -11.61
CA ALA A 177 22.42 -31.43 -12.59
C ALA A 177 22.61 -29.92 -12.84
N ILE A 178 23.76 -29.58 -13.41
CA ILE A 178 24.18 -28.21 -13.69
C ILE A 178 24.49 -28.10 -15.18
N THR A 179 24.14 -26.98 -15.79
CA THR A 179 24.60 -26.62 -17.13
C THR A 179 25.23 -25.23 -17.13
N GLU A 180 26.14 -24.99 -18.06
CA GLU A 180 26.76 -23.68 -18.27
C GLU A 180 26.60 -23.27 -19.74
N PHE A 181 26.31 -22.00 -19.98
CA PHE A 181 26.21 -21.43 -21.31
C PHE A 181 26.68 -19.96 -21.31
N ASN A 182 27.06 -19.47 -22.48
CA ASN A 182 27.58 -18.13 -22.69
C ASN A 182 26.63 -17.34 -23.58
N ILE A 183 26.33 -16.09 -23.21
CA ILE A 183 25.51 -15.18 -24.00
C ILE A 183 26.20 -13.83 -24.17
N SER A 184 26.17 -13.28 -25.39
CA SER A 184 26.65 -11.92 -25.68
C SER A 184 25.52 -11.09 -26.27
N TRP A 185 25.42 -9.83 -25.85
CA TRP A 185 24.36 -8.92 -26.29
C TRP A 185 24.81 -7.47 -26.31
N TRP A 186 24.02 -6.63 -26.98
CA TRP A 186 24.07 -5.19 -26.81
C TRP A 186 22.67 -4.58 -26.91
N TYR A 187 22.49 -3.37 -26.39
CA TYR A 187 21.28 -2.56 -26.58
C TYR A 187 21.55 -1.06 -26.41
N ASN A 188 20.64 -0.23 -26.95
CA ASN A 188 20.67 1.23 -26.75
C ASN A 188 19.98 1.59 -25.43
N ILE A 189 20.64 2.40 -24.60
CA ILE A 189 20.09 2.83 -23.31
C ILE A 189 18.95 3.83 -23.58
N PRO A 190 17.75 3.64 -22.98
CA PRO A 190 16.66 4.57 -23.19
C PRO A 190 16.93 5.92 -22.49
N ASP A 191 16.54 7.02 -23.16
CA ASP A 191 16.45 8.34 -22.54
C ASP A 191 15.27 8.35 -21.56
N ALA A 192 15.54 8.38 -20.26
CA ALA A 192 14.50 8.19 -19.25
C ALA A 192 13.46 9.34 -19.22
N LYS A 193 13.77 10.52 -19.77
CA LYS A 193 12.79 11.60 -19.93
C LYS A 193 11.78 11.28 -21.04
N LYS A 194 12.21 10.56 -22.09
CA LYS A 194 11.36 10.15 -23.22
C LYS A 194 10.61 8.86 -22.92
N TYR A 195 11.29 7.86 -22.35
CA TYR A 195 10.74 6.53 -22.07
C TYR A 195 10.37 6.41 -20.59
N LYS A 196 9.36 7.15 -20.13
CA LYS A 196 8.88 7.05 -18.74
C LYS A 196 8.51 5.61 -18.37
N LEU A 197 8.73 5.23 -17.11
CA LEU A 197 8.56 3.87 -16.58
C LEU A 197 9.54 2.84 -17.20
N SER A 198 10.65 3.29 -17.78
CA SER A 198 11.69 2.39 -18.31
C SER A 198 12.45 1.63 -17.23
N ARG A 199 12.37 2.08 -15.95
CA ARG A 199 13.06 1.53 -14.77
C ARG A 199 14.59 1.56 -14.80
N GLN A 200 15.12 2.05 -15.90
CA GLN A 200 16.51 2.36 -16.15
C GLN A 200 16.60 3.46 -17.21
N GLY A 201 17.77 4.02 -17.43
CA GLY A 201 18.04 4.90 -18.54
C GLY A 201 19.10 5.92 -18.20
N TYR A 202 19.22 6.92 -19.06
CA TYR A 202 20.10 8.06 -18.79
C TYR A 202 19.33 9.37 -18.68
N GLU A 203 19.88 10.28 -17.88
CA GLU A 203 19.54 11.70 -17.88
C GLU A 203 20.66 12.48 -18.57
N PHE A 204 20.30 13.30 -19.56
CA PHE A 204 21.25 14.24 -20.19
C PHE A 204 21.17 15.63 -19.53
N PHE A 205 22.34 16.23 -19.27
CA PHE A 205 22.52 17.58 -18.73
C PHE A 205 23.01 18.54 -19.83
N PRO A 206 22.13 19.32 -20.48
CA PRO A 206 22.52 20.16 -21.63
C PRO A 206 23.56 21.23 -21.31
N ARG A 207 23.67 21.64 -20.04
CA ARG A 207 24.59 22.69 -19.59
C ARG A 207 26.06 22.29 -19.74
N ASP A 208 26.37 21.02 -19.54
CA ASP A 208 27.73 20.51 -19.44
C ASP A 208 27.93 19.18 -20.18
N GLU A 209 26.94 18.78 -20.98
CA GLU A 209 26.94 17.60 -21.84
C GLU A 209 27.17 16.26 -21.11
N ASN A 210 27.12 16.25 -19.77
CA ASN A 210 27.25 15.04 -18.97
C ASN A 210 25.95 14.25 -18.90
N ARG A 211 26.08 12.98 -18.51
CA ARG A 211 24.97 12.06 -18.29
C ARG A 211 25.05 11.38 -16.92
N ILE A 212 23.89 11.07 -16.36
CA ILE A 212 23.77 10.10 -15.27
C ILE A 212 23.09 8.87 -15.83
N TYR A 213 23.72 7.71 -15.67
CA TYR A 213 23.18 6.42 -16.06
C TYR A 213 22.71 5.66 -14.84
N GLU A 214 21.48 5.17 -14.88
CA GLU A 214 20.90 4.21 -13.94
C GLU A 214 20.50 2.99 -14.76
N ILE A 215 21.25 1.89 -14.62
CA ILE A 215 21.21 0.74 -15.52
C ILE A 215 20.72 -0.48 -14.77
N ALA A 216 19.61 -1.03 -15.26
CA ALA A 216 18.91 -2.16 -14.66
C ALA A 216 18.17 -2.96 -15.72
N GLN A 217 17.80 -4.22 -15.42
CA GLN A 217 17.19 -5.13 -16.41
C GLN A 217 18.03 -5.20 -17.72
N TRP A 218 19.35 -5.10 -17.60
CA TRP A 218 20.30 -4.74 -18.68
C TRP A 218 21.03 -5.95 -19.29
N TYR A 219 20.76 -7.14 -18.77
CA TYR A 219 21.27 -8.41 -19.25
C TYR A 219 20.10 -9.41 -19.38
N PRO A 220 20.19 -10.41 -20.28
CA PRO A 220 19.25 -11.52 -20.26
C PRO A 220 19.31 -12.28 -18.94
N ARG A 221 18.17 -12.42 -18.25
CA ARG A 221 18.09 -13.00 -16.89
C ARG A 221 17.40 -14.37 -16.94
N VAL A 222 17.91 -15.38 -16.25
CA VAL A 222 17.23 -16.69 -16.16
C VAL A 222 15.84 -16.51 -15.54
N THR A 223 14.84 -17.08 -16.18
CA THR A 223 13.45 -17.07 -15.72
C THR A 223 13.29 -18.02 -14.54
N ALA A 224 12.47 -17.64 -13.56
CA ALA A 224 12.14 -18.52 -12.46
C ALA A 224 11.45 -19.82 -12.93
N TYR A 225 11.81 -20.95 -12.31
CA TYR A 225 11.07 -22.22 -12.40
C TYR A 225 10.63 -22.61 -10.99
N SER A 226 9.32 -22.69 -10.73
CA SER A 226 8.77 -22.93 -9.39
C SER A 226 7.89 -24.17 -9.29
N ASP A 227 7.69 -24.62 -8.05
CA ASP A 227 6.80 -25.70 -7.66
C ASP A 227 5.30 -25.39 -7.85
N TYR A 228 4.93 -24.13 -8.07
CA TYR A 228 3.53 -23.70 -8.19
C TYR A 228 3.11 -23.21 -9.58
N GLU A 229 4.06 -22.83 -10.46
CA GLU A 229 3.74 -22.33 -11.82
C GLU A 229 4.64 -22.95 -12.91
N GLY A 230 5.68 -23.71 -12.55
CA GLY A 230 6.70 -24.13 -13.51
C GLY A 230 7.47 -22.91 -14.00
N TRP A 231 7.64 -22.74 -15.32
CA TRP A 231 8.35 -21.59 -15.90
C TRP A 231 7.52 -20.31 -15.83
N HIS A 232 8.09 -19.24 -15.25
CA HIS A 232 7.44 -17.92 -15.14
C HIS A 232 7.66 -17.07 -16.40
N ASN A 233 7.23 -17.59 -17.55
CA ASN A 233 7.59 -17.05 -18.88
C ASN A 233 6.49 -16.20 -19.55
N LYS A 234 5.62 -15.56 -18.75
CA LYS A 234 4.68 -14.56 -19.28
C LYS A 234 5.46 -13.34 -19.75
N GLU A 235 5.17 -12.87 -20.95
CA GLU A 235 5.80 -11.66 -21.51
C GLU A 235 5.66 -10.46 -20.56
N TYR A 236 6.78 -9.77 -20.33
CA TYR A 236 6.84 -8.53 -19.59
C TYR A 236 6.14 -7.41 -20.35
N GLN A 237 5.13 -6.80 -19.71
CA GLN A 237 4.31 -5.71 -20.22
C GLN A 237 4.50 -4.39 -19.43
N GLY A 238 5.45 -4.36 -18.49
CA GLY A 238 5.87 -3.14 -17.81
C GLY A 238 5.20 -2.83 -16.47
N SER A 239 4.00 -3.36 -16.18
CA SER A 239 3.32 -3.09 -14.89
C SER A 239 3.85 -3.96 -13.75
N GLY A 240 3.84 -5.29 -13.94
CA GLY A 240 4.38 -6.24 -12.97
C GLY A 240 5.88 -6.42 -13.16
N GLU A 241 6.66 -6.38 -12.08
CA GLU A 241 8.10 -6.27 -12.18
C GLU A 241 8.83 -7.53 -12.61
N PHE A 242 9.39 -8.29 -11.68
CA PHE A 242 10.16 -9.48 -12.01
C PHE A 242 10.17 -10.46 -10.85
N THR A 243 10.39 -11.73 -11.19
CA THR A 243 10.63 -12.85 -10.29
C THR A 243 11.80 -13.64 -10.85
N LEU A 244 12.84 -13.81 -10.05
CA LEU A 244 14.15 -14.31 -10.50
C LEU A 244 14.72 -15.32 -9.51
N GLU A 245 15.70 -16.10 -9.97
CA GLU A 245 16.44 -17.04 -9.12
C GLU A 245 17.60 -16.36 -8.41
N PHE A 246 17.91 -16.83 -7.20
CA PHE A 246 19.11 -16.39 -6.49
C PHE A 246 20.36 -16.98 -7.12
N GLY A 247 21.48 -16.27 -7.02
CA GLY A 247 22.80 -16.80 -7.31
C GLY A 247 23.91 -15.79 -7.03
N ASP A 248 25.13 -16.19 -7.35
CA ASP A 248 26.31 -15.36 -7.15
C ASP A 248 26.66 -14.60 -8.45
N TYR A 249 27.11 -13.36 -8.30
CA TYR A 249 27.45 -12.45 -9.38
C TYR A 249 28.90 -11.98 -9.25
N ASP A 250 29.69 -12.21 -10.29
CA ASP A 250 31.02 -11.61 -10.53
C ASP A 250 30.91 -10.68 -11.74
N VAL A 251 30.88 -9.37 -11.49
CA VAL A 251 30.57 -8.37 -12.52
C VAL A 251 31.70 -7.38 -12.69
N ALA A 252 32.21 -7.28 -13.91
CA ALA A 252 33.19 -6.30 -14.35
C ALA A 252 32.52 -5.22 -15.21
N ILE A 253 32.45 -4.00 -14.70
CA ILE A 253 31.83 -2.85 -15.35
C ILE A 253 32.92 -1.92 -15.87
N THR A 254 33.04 -1.82 -17.19
CA THR A 254 33.98 -0.92 -17.86
C THR A 254 33.26 0.35 -18.29
N ALA A 255 33.69 1.49 -17.74
CA ALA A 255 33.12 2.81 -17.98
C ALA A 255 34.24 3.83 -18.23
N PRO A 256 33.95 5.05 -18.71
CA PRO A 256 34.96 6.09 -18.83
C PRO A 256 35.70 6.33 -17.51
N SER A 257 37.01 6.61 -17.59
CA SER A 257 37.92 6.56 -16.43
C SER A 257 37.63 7.60 -15.33
N ASP A 258 36.89 8.64 -15.70
CA ASP A 258 36.40 9.75 -14.88
C ASP A 258 34.98 9.53 -14.33
N HIS A 259 34.34 8.40 -14.63
CA HIS A 259 33.10 7.99 -13.97
C HIS A 259 33.37 7.38 -12.60
N ILE A 260 32.46 7.66 -11.67
CA ILE A 260 32.25 6.87 -10.46
C ILE A 260 31.11 5.88 -10.73
N VAL A 261 31.27 4.64 -10.26
CA VAL A 261 30.30 3.55 -10.46
C VAL A 261 29.78 3.07 -9.11
N ALA A 262 28.46 3.03 -8.98
CA ALA A 262 27.75 2.38 -7.88
C ALA A 262 27.07 1.12 -8.42
N ALA A 263 27.08 0.01 -7.69
CA ALA A 263 26.46 -1.23 -8.16
C ALA A 263 25.98 -2.10 -7.01
N THR A 264 25.09 -3.04 -7.33
CA THR A 264 24.84 -4.23 -6.52
C THR A 264 26.18 -4.91 -6.19
N GLY A 265 26.37 -5.33 -4.93
CA GLY A 265 27.56 -6.05 -4.50
C GLY A 265 28.69 -5.19 -3.93
N GLU A 266 29.70 -5.85 -3.40
CA GLU A 266 30.87 -5.22 -2.80
C GLU A 266 31.96 -4.95 -3.85
N LEU A 267 32.52 -3.74 -3.84
CA LEU A 267 33.63 -3.34 -4.71
C LEU A 267 34.92 -4.10 -4.34
N GLN A 268 35.45 -4.87 -5.28
CA GLN A 268 36.59 -5.76 -5.07
C GLN A 268 37.95 -5.12 -5.39
N ASN A 269 37.98 -4.08 -6.25
CA ASN A 269 39.24 -3.52 -6.77
C ASN A 269 39.39 -2.01 -6.50
N SER A 270 39.03 -1.57 -5.28
CA SER A 270 39.09 -0.15 -4.89
C SER A 270 40.47 0.50 -5.08
N ALA A 271 41.56 -0.27 -4.97
CA ALA A 271 42.93 0.20 -5.22
C ALA A 271 43.17 0.66 -6.66
N ASP A 272 42.48 0.07 -7.64
CA ASP A 272 42.64 0.37 -9.06
C ASP A 272 41.76 1.54 -9.51
N VAL A 273 40.61 1.72 -8.85
CA VAL A 273 39.55 2.62 -9.33
C VAL A 273 39.41 3.91 -8.53
N LEU A 274 39.77 3.89 -7.24
CA LEU A 274 39.71 5.04 -6.34
C LEU A 274 41.10 5.65 -6.08
N THR A 275 41.13 6.94 -5.74
CA THR A 275 42.35 7.59 -5.23
C THR A 275 42.67 7.15 -3.80
N GLN A 276 43.88 7.42 -3.31
CA GLN A 276 44.24 7.11 -1.92
C GLN A 276 43.32 7.83 -0.92
N ASP A 277 43.10 9.14 -1.10
CA ASP A 277 42.22 9.92 -0.21
C ASP A 277 40.78 9.38 -0.19
N GLN A 278 40.26 8.91 -1.32
CA GLN A 278 38.92 8.31 -1.41
C GLN A 278 38.87 6.99 -0.63
N ARG A 279 39.92 6.15 -0.73
CA ARG A 279 40.00 4.89 0.04
C ARG A 279 40.11 5.13 1.54
N ASP A 280 40.90 6.11 1.97
CA ASP A 280 41.06 6.43 3.39
C ASP A 280 39.73 6.90 4.00
N ARG A 281 38.99 7.76 3.28
CA ARG A 281 37.64 8.18 3.66
C ARG A 281 36.63 7.02 3.68
N LEU A 282 36.78 6.04 2.79
CA LEU A 282 35.91 4.84 2.78
C LEU A 282 36.18 3.94 3.98
N ILE A 283 37.42 3.85 4.43
CA ILE A 283 37.79 3.14 5.67
C ILE A 283 37.23 3.88 6.88
N GLU A 284 37.39 5.21 6.94
CA GLU A 284 36.84 6.05 8.01
C GLU A 284 35.32 5.91 8.13
N ALA A 285 34.61 5.93 7.00
CA ALA A 285 33.16 5.82 6.92
C ALA A 285 32.61 4.55 7.60
N ARG A 286 33.37 3.43 7.62
CA ARG A 286 32.94 2.15 8.23
C ARG A 286 32.60 2.28 9.72
N THR A 287 33.18 3.25 10.41
CA THR A 287 32.95 3.48 11.85
C THR A 287 32.39 4.86 12.17
N ALA A 288 32.14 5.69 11.15
CA ALA A 288 31.67 7.05 11.34
C ALA A 288 30.21 7.10 11.83
N SER A 289 29.92 8.04 12.73
CA SER A 289 28.55 8.27 13.24
C SER A 289 27.71 9.18 12.34
N VAL A 290 28.35 9.84 11.36
CA VAL A 290 27.75 10.73 10.36
C VAL A 290 28.31 10.39 8.98
N PRO A 291 27.61 10.72 7.89
CA PRO A 291 28.09 10.48 6.53
C PRO A 291 29.46 11.14 6.27
N VAL A 292 30.37 10.38 5.66
CA VAL A 292 31.69 10.84 5.20
C VAL A 292 31.68 10.89 3.67
N PHE A 293 32.11 12.02 3.09
CA PHE A 293 32.23 12.18 1.65
C PHE A 293 33.39 11.38 1.08
N ILE A 294 33.11 10.26 0.43
CA ILE A 294 34.10 9.47 -0.30
C ILE A 294 34.53 10.20 -1.57
N VAL A 295 33.58 10.76 -2.33
CA VAL A 295 33.83 11.71 -3.41
C VAL A 295 33.17 13.02 -3.02
N THR A 296 33.98 14.06 -2.79
CA THR A 296 33.49 15.36 -2.34
C THR A 296 32.74 16.10 -3.45
N PRO A 297 31.86 17.07 -3.09
CA PRO A 297 31.26 17.99 -4.05
C PRO A 297 32.28 18.68 -4.98
N LYS A 298 33.45 19.02 -4.44
CA LYS A 298 34.54 19.66 -5.22
C LYS A 298 35.16 18.69 -6.23
N GLU A 299 35.43 17.45 -5.83
CA GLU A 299 35.96 16.41 -6.71
C GLU A 299 34.97 16.07 -7.83
N ALA A 300 33.67 15.95 -7.50
CA ALA A 300 32.62 15.71 -8.49
C ALA A 300 32.57 16.84 -9.55
N VAL A 301 32.54 18.10 -9.12
CA VAL A 301 32.57 19.27 -10.04
C VAL A 301 33.83 19.32 -10.91
N GLU A 302 34.96 18.82 -10.43
CA GLU A 302 36.18 18.73 -11.23
C GLU A 302 36.08 17.61 -12.28
N ASN A 303 35.59 16.43 -11.90
CA ASN A 303 35.36 15.30 -12.82
C ASN A 303 34.37 15.65 -13.94
N GLU A 304 33.35 16.47 -13.65
CA GLU A 304 32.36 16.92 -14.63
C GLU A 304 32.95 17.74 -15.79
N LYS A 305 34.17 18.27 -15.64
CA LYS A 305 34.84 19.07 -16.68
C LYS A 305 35.59 18.21 -17.69
N SER A 306 35.84 16.93 -17.40
CA SER A 306 36.54 16.02 -18.30
C SER A 306 35.55 15.11 -19.05
N HIS A 307 35.91 14.74 -20.28
CA HIS A 307 35.24 13.69 -21.05
C HIS A 307 36.30 12.68 -21.49
N SER A 308 36.81 11.90 -20.53
CA SER A 308 37.90 10.97 -20.79
C SER A 308 37.49 9.90 -21.79
N THR A 309 38.35 9.67 -22.79
CA THR A 309 38.26 8.52 -23.71
C THR A 309 38.96 7.28 -23.16
N GLN A 310 39.69 7.40 -22.05
CA GLN A 310 40.26 6.26 -21.35
C GLN A 310 39.16 5.54 -20.58
N MET A 311 39.26 4.22 -20.47
CA MET A 311 38.30 3.37 -19.78
C MET A 311 38.91 2.80 -18.51
N LYS A 312 38.06 2.53 -17.51
CA LYS A 312 38.42 1.92 -16.24
C LYS A 312 37.39 0.84 -15.89
N THR A 313 37.86 -0.29 -15.37
CA THR A 313 37.01 -1.43 -15.01
C THR A 313 36.84 -1.54 -13.50
N TRP A 314 35.59 -1.45 -13.05
CA TRP A 314 35.16 -1.68 -11.68
C TRP A 314 34.69 -3.12 -11.52
N ARG A 315 35.12 -3.81 -10.47
CA ARG A 315 34.78 -5.22 -10.21
C ARG A 315 33.94 -5.34 -8.95
N PHE A 316 32.77 -5.95 -9.08
CA PHE A 316 31.83 -6.15 -7.98
C PHE A 316 31.53 -7.63 -7.79
N LYS A 317 31.35 -8.03 -6.52
CA LYS A 317 30.88 -9.36 -6.16
C LYS A 317 29.61 -9.25 -5.33
N ALA A 318 28.57 -9.98 -5.71
CA ALA A 318 27.34 -10.10 -4.92
C ALA A 318 27.01 -11.58 -4.74
N ASP A 319 26.85 -12.00 -3.49
CA ASP A 319 26.56 -13.39 -3.16
C ASP A 319 25.06 -13.54 -2.86
N ASN A 320 24.45 -14.59 -3.42
CA ASN A 320 23.05 -14.97 -3.19
C ASN A 320 22.02 -13.83 -3.39
N VAL A 321 22.15 -13.08 -4.49
CA VAL A 321 21.20 -12.03 -4.91
C VAL A 321 20.38 -12.50 -6.11
N ARG A 322 19.23 -11.86 -6.34
CA ARG A 322 18.29 -12.22 -7.42
C ARG A 322 18.41 -11.36 -8.68
N ASP A 323 19.12 -10.23 -8.60
CA ASP A 323 19.35 -9.34 -9.74
C ASP A 323 20.59 -8.46 -9.49
N PHE A 324 21.00 -7.71 -10.51
CA PHE A 324 22.16 -6.84 -10.49
C PHE A 324 21.88 -5.54 -11.26
N ALA A 325 22.02 -4.40 -10.58
CA ALA A 325 21.92 -3.07 -11.19
C ALA A 325 23.15 -2.23 -10.89
N PHE A 326 23.38 -1.21 -11.70
CA PHE A 326 24.47 -0.25 -11.48
C PHE A 326 24.11 1.14 -11.96
N ALA A 327 24.82 2.13 -11.44
CA ALA A 327 24.76 3.50 -11.89
C ALA A 327 26.16 4.02 -12.18
N SER A 328 26.28 4.93 -13.15
CA SER A 328 27.57 5.47 -13.57
C SER A 328 27.46 6.94 -13.97
N SER A 329 28.36 7.78 -13.47
CA SER A 329 28.45 9.18 -13.89
C SER A 329 29.73 9.85 -13.41
N ARG A 330 30.17 10.89 -14.13
CA ARG A 330 31.16 11.88 -13.67
C ARG A 330 30.60 12.82 -12.61
N LYS A 331 29.27 12.98 -12.57
CA LYS A 331 28.58 13.91 -11.69
C LYS A 331 28.51 13.46 -10.23
N PHE A 332 28.82 12.20 -9.94
CA PHE A 332 28.54 11.64 -8.62
C PHE A 332 29.44 12.20 -7.54
N ILE A 333 28.79 12.86 -6.58
CA ILE A 333 29.17 12.92 -5.18
C ILE A 333 28.86 11.54 -4.59
N TRP A 334 29.71 11.07 -3.68
CA TRP A 334 29.52 9.81 -2.98
C TRP A 334 29.78 10.04 -1.49
N ASP A 335 28.78 9.79 -0.65
CA ASP A 335 28.95 9.72 0.81
C ASP A 335 28.58 8.34 1.37
N ALA A 336 29.13 8.01 2.53
CA ALA A 336 28.90 6.72 3.17
C ALA A 336 29.01 6.79 4.70
N MET A 337 28.34 5.86 5.40
CA MET A 337 28.58 5.55 6.80
C MET A 337 28.29 4.08 7.12
N GLY A 338 28.93 3.54 8.15
CA GLY A 338 28.71 2.18 8.64
C GLY A 338 27.46 2.06 9.51
N TYR A 339 26.76 0.94 9.37
CA TYR A 339 25.73 0.47 10.29
C TYR A 339 26.17 -0.86 10.89
N TYR A 340 26.63 -0.82 12.15
CA TYR A 340 26.99 -2.01 12.90
C TYR A 340 25.71 -2.72 13.39
N MET A 341 25.53 -3.97 12.98
CA MET A 341 24.41 -4.83 13.36
C MET A 341 24.81 -5.70 14.54
N SER A 342 24.24 -5.43 15.70
CA SER A 342 24.52 -6.18 16.92
C SER A 342 24.10 -7.66 16.86
N GLU A 343 23.15 -7.98 15.99
CA GLU A 343 22.50 -9.28 15.84
C GLU A 343 23.43 -10.32 15.22
N ASN A 344 24.39 -9.90 14.39
CA ASN A 344 25.37 -10.79 13.75
C ASN A 344 26.82 -10.29 13.84
N GLY A 345 27.07 -9.09 14.38
CA GLY A 345 28.42 -8.52 14.54
C GLY A 345 29.03 -7.97 13.25
N GLU A 346 28.24 -7.81 12.18
CA GLU A 346 28.70 -7.31 10.90
C GLU A 346 28.37 -5.82 10.72
N THR A 347 29.14 -5.15 9.85
CA THR A 347 28.88 -3.75 9.48
C THR A 347 28.43 -3.67 8.03
N VAL A 348 27.23 -3.14 7.81
CA VAL A 348 26.72 -2.78 6.48
C VAL A 348 27.16 -1.37 6.15
N MET A 349 27.61 -1.14 4.92
CA MET A 349 27.86 0.22 4.44
C MET A 349 26.60 0.83 3.84
N ALA A 350 26.05 1.85 4.49
CA ALA A 350 25.00 2.70 3.95
C ALA A 350 25.66 3.79 3.09
N MET A 351 25.25 3.93 1.83
CA MET A 351 25.89 4.85 0.88
C MET A 351 24.88 5.62 0.03
N SER A 352 25.26 6.82 -0.40
CA SER A 352 24.49 7.57 -1.40
C SER A 352 25.37 8.13 -2.52
N PHE A 353 24.85 8.09 -3.74
CA PHE A 353 25.50 8.64 -4.94
C PHE A 353 24.56 9.63 -5.62
N TYR A 354 24.99 10.87 -5.81
CA TYR A 354 24.10 11.90 -6.34
C TYR A 354 24.85 13.06 -6.99
N PRO A 355 24.24 13.79 -7.93
CA PRO A 355 24.89 14.92 -8.56
C PRO A 355 24.86 16.16 -7.66
N MET A 356 25.65 17.17 -8.01
CA MET A 356 25.53 18.50 -7.40
C MET A 356 24.08 19.00 -7.36
N ALA A 357 23.22 18.65 -8.33
CA ALA A 357 21.81 19.05 -8.33
C ALA A 357 20.97 18.49 -7.17
N GLY A 358 21.45 17.48 -6.43
CA GLY A 358 20.82 16.94 -5.23
C GLY A 358 21.08 17.77 -3.96
N GLU A 359 22.11 18.61 -3.94
CA GLU A 359 22.52 19.40 -2.77
C GLU A 359 21.54 20.55 -2.45
N PRO A 360 21.28 20.86 -1.16
CA PRO A 360 21.80 20.19 0.04
C PRO A 360 20.95 19.00 0.51
N LEU A 361 19.81 18.76 -0.14
CA LEU A 361 18.81 17.83 0.36
C LEU A 361 19.35 16.39 0.47
N TRP A 362 20.21 15.98 -0.47
CA TRP A 362 20.78 14.63 -0.49
C TRP A 362 21.87 14.41 0.55
N SER A 363 22.83 15.32 0.69
CA SER A 363 23.89 15.26 1.70
C SER A 363 23.34 15.27 3.12
N ASP A 364 22.26 16.01 3.36
CA ASP A 364 21.65 16.11 4.69
C ASP A 364 20.85 14.86 5.10
N ILE A 365 20.34 14.08 4.14
CA ILE A 365 19.25 13.11 4.40
C ILE A 365 19.54 11.72 3.89
N SER A 366 20.08 11.56 2.68
CA SER A 366 19.98 10.30 1.94
C SER A 366 20.62 9.13 2.69
N THR A 367 21.88 9.26 3.07
CA THR A 367 22.60 8.19 3.78
C THR A 367 22.05 7.95 5.19
N HIS A 368 21.50 8.97 5.84
CA HIS A 368 20.76 8.81 7.09
C HIS A 368 19.48 7.97 6.91
N ALA A 369 18.71 8.22 5.85
CA ALA A 369 17.52 7.43 5.53
C ALA A 369 17.86 5.97 5.20
N VAL A 370 18.95 5.71 4.46
CA VAL A 370 19.43 4.34 4.19
C VAL A 370 19.72 3.59 5.49
N ARG A 371 20.57 4.14 6.37
CA ARG A 371 20.91 3.52 7.66
C ARG A 371 19.68 3.36 8.57
N HIS A 372 18.81 4.36 8.61
CA HIS A 372 17.58 4.30 9.40
C HIS A 372 16.69 3.14 8.94
N THR A 373 16.56 2.95 7.63
CA THR A 373 15.81 1.83 7.05
C THR A 373 16.36 0.49 7.50
N LEU A 374 17.68 0.29 7.42
CA LEU A 374 18.32 -0.93 7.91
C LEU A 374 18.01 -1.19 9.39
N ASN A 375 18.11 -0.15 10.22
CA ASN A 375 17.84 -0.25 11.65
C ASN A 375 16.39 -0.63 11.98
N VAL A 376 15.42 -0.06 11.29
CA VAL A 376 14.00 -0.35 11.56
C VAL A 376 13.59 -1.70 10.98
N TYR A 377 13.96 -2.01 9.74
CA TYR A 377 13.56 -3.25 9.09
C TYR A 377 14.18 -4.49 9.77
N ASN A 378 15.39 -4.38 10.33
CA ASN A 378 15.99 -5.44 11.15
C ASN A 378 15.12 -5.84 12.36
N LYS A 379 14.33 -4.91 12.92
CA LYS A 379 13.42 -5.17 14.04
C LYS A 379 12.16 -5.93 13.61
N TYR A 380 11.57 -5.56 12.49
CA TYR A 380 10.25 -6.05 12.08
C TYR A 380 10.28 -7.18 11.04
N ALA A 381 11.39 -7.39 10.32
CA ALA A 381 11.52 -8.41 9.28
C ALA A 381 12.62 -9.44 9.59
N LEU A 382 13.87 -9.14 9.25
CA LEU A 382 15.01 -10.04 9.45
C LEU A 382 16.32 -9.26 9.50
N THR A 383 17.40 -9.84 10.01
CA THR A 383 18.72 -9.20 9.94
C THR A 383 19.21 -9.14 8.49
N TYR A 384 19.50 -7.92 8.03
CA TYR A 384 20.05 -7.64 6.70
C TYR A 384 21.32 -8.47 6.42
N PRO A 385 21.37 -9.25 5.32
CA PRO A 385 22.44 -10.20 5.06
C PRO A 385 23.53 -9.69 4.11
N TYR A 386 23.37 -8.49 3.52
CA TYR A 386 24.28 -8.00 2.47
C TYR A 386 25.26 -6.95 3.01
N PRO A 387 26.46 -6.79 2.40
CA PRO A 387 27.50 -5.90 2.92
C PRO A 387 27.26 -4.41 2.67
N VAL A 388 26.40 -4.05 1.70
CA VAL A 388 26.13 -2.66 1.32
C VAL A 388 24.65 -2.41 1.09
N ALA A 389 24.23 -1.15 1.24
CA ALA A 389 22.92 -0.63 0.87
C ALA A 389 23.08 0.77 0.29
N ILE A 390 22.58 1.00 -0.93
CA ILE A 390 22.91 2.16 -1.75
C ILE A 390 21.63 2.88 -2.20
N SER A 391 21.63 4.20 -2.07
CA SER A 391 20.66 5.11 -2.69
C SER A 391 21.35 5.94 -3.78
N VAL A 392 20.85 5.89 -5.02
CA VAL A 392 21.39 6.67 -6.13
C VAL A 392 20.37 7.69 -6.60
N ASN A 393 20.82 8.91 -6.87
CA ASN A 393 20.01 9.91 -7.52
C ASN A 393 20.28 9.98 -9.03
N GLY A 394 19.20 9.92 -9.80
CA GLY A 394 19.26 10.04 -11.25
C GLY A 394 17.88 10.27 -11.87
N PRO A 395 17.67 9.83 -13.12
CA PRO A 395 16.39 9.99 -13.80
C PRO A 395 15.24 9.14 -13.24
N ILE A 396 15.53 8.01 -12.57
CA ILE A 396 14.54 7.10 -12.01
C ILE A 396 14.25 7.50 -10.56
N GLY A 397 12.99 7.83 -10.29
CA GLY A 397 12.59 8.49 -9.04
C GLY A 397 12.23 7.56 -7.87
N GLY A 398 12.22 6.25 -8.09
CA GLY A 398 11.86 5.18 -7.16
C GLY A 398 11.90 3.86 -7.93
N MET A 399 12.87 3.01 -7.61
CA MET A 399 13.03 1.67 -8.17
C MET A 399 14.08 0.90 -7.36
N GLU A 400 13.76 -0.35 -7.03
CA GLU A 400 14.54 -1.24 -6.20
C GLU A 400 15.35 -2.28 -6.98
N TYR A 401 16.56 -2.57 -6.49
CA TYR A 401 17.37 -3.73 -6.87
C TYR A 401 18.16 -4.21 -5.63
N PRO A 402 18.72 -5.43 -5.63
CA PRO A 402 19.51 -5.90 -4.50
C PRO A 402 20.68 -4.94 -4.22
N MET A 403 20.77 -4.49 -2.97
CA MET A 403 21.75 -3.54 -2.43
C MET A 403 21.75 -2.13 -3.03
N ILE A 404 20.97 -1.84 -4.08
CA ILE A 404 20.99 -0.54 -4.78
C ILE A 404 19.59 -0.11 -5.19
N SER A 405 19.26 1.14 -4.94
CA SER A 405 17.98 1.74 -5.33
C SER A 405 18.18 3.07 -6.06
N PHE A 406 17.26 3.39 -6.94
CA PHE A 406 17.21 4.67 -7.66
C PHE A 406 16.12 5.54 -7.06
N ASN A 407 16.48 6.74 -6.60
CA ASN A 407 15.61 7.59 -5.79
C ASN A 407 15.57 9.05 -6.30
N GLY A 408 14.38 9.63 -6.19
CA GLY A 408 14.13 11.07 -6.28
C GLY A 408 13.70 11.64 -4.93
N ALA A 409 13.45 12.93 -4.76
CA ALA A 409 13.54 14.01 -5.72
C ALA A 409 14.77 14.90 -5.44
N ARG A 410 15.01 15.87 -6.32
CA ARG A 410 16.01 16.94 -6.14
C ARG A 410 15.35 18.23 -5.64
N PRO A 411 16.10 19.13 -5.00
CA PRO A 411 15.69 20.52 -4.78
C PRO A 411 15.34 21.26 -6.08
N THR A 412 14.48 22.26 -5.98
CA THR A 412 14.25 23.23 -7.04
C THR A 412 15.43 24.18 -7.12
N THR A 413 16.04 24.34 -8.30
CA THR A 413 17.07 25.35 -8.55
C THR A 413 16.44 26.58 -9.20
N HIS A 414 16.74 27.77 -8.68
CA HIS A 414 16.25 29.06 -9.17
C HIS A 414 17.27 29.72 -10.11
N GLU A 415 16.85 30.75 -10.85
CA GLU A 415 17.68 31.46 -11.84
C GLU A 415 18.96 32.07 -11.24
N ASP A 416 18.91 32.48 -9.98
CA ASP A 416 20.05 33.03 -9.23
C ASP A 416 21.02 31.94 -8.70
N GLY A 417 20.74 30.67 -8.99
CA GLY A 417 21.52 29.52 -8.55
C GLY A 417 21.21 29.06 -7.12
N THR A 418 20.31 29.74 -6.40
CA THR A 418 19.83 29.26 -5.10
C THR A 418 18.96 28.02 -5.26
N ARG A 419 18.85 27.23 -4.19
CA ARG A 419 18.05 26.00 -4.17
C ARG A 419 17.11 25.97 -2.98
N THR A 420 15.86 25.61 -3.24
CA THR A 420 14.83 25.40 -2.21
C THR A 420 14.11 24.08 -2.41
N TYR A 421 13.41 23.63 -1.38
CA TYR A 421 12.57 22.44 -1.43
C TYR A 421 11.40 22.60 -0.46
N SER A 422 10.24 22.07 -0.85
CA SER A 422 9.06 22.06 0.01
C SER A 422 9.12 20.97 1.08
N ARG A 423 8.27 21.05 2.11
CA ARG A 423 8.07 19.95 3.08
C ARG A 423 7.70 18.64 2.37
N ARG A 424 6.85 18.72 1.35
CA ARG A 424 6.44 17.56 0.54
C ARG A 424 7.63 16.94 -0.19
N THR A 425 8.52 17.75 -0.76
CA THR A 425 9.74 17.26 -1.43
C THR A 425 10.66 16.55 -0.45
N LYS A 426 10.90 17.14 0.73
CA LYS A 426 11.73 16.53 1.79
C LYS A 426 11.15 15.20 2.28
N HIS A 427 9.86 15.19 2.64
CA HIS A 427 9.19 13.96 3.07
C HIS A 427 9.13 12.92 1.95
N GLY A 428 8.93 13.36 0.71
CA GLY A 428 8.95 12.48 -0.47
C GLY A 428 10.30 11.79 -0.66
N LEU A 429 11.42 12.51 -0.55
CA LEU A 429 12.76 11.93 -0.63
C LEU A 429 13.01 10.93 0.50
N ILE A 430 12.72 11.29 1.76
CA ILE A 430 12.87 10.40 2.91
C ILE A 430 12.05 9.12 2.67
N GLY A 431 10.79 9.30 2.29
CA GLY A 431 9.86 8.18 2.14
C GLY A 431 10.23 7.25 1.01
N VAL A 432 10.66 7.75 -0.15
CA VAL A 432 11.08 6.88 -1.25
C VAL A 432 12.38 6.17 -0.93
N ILE A 433 13.39 6.82 -0.32
CA ILE A 433 14.61 6.11 0.09
C ILE A 433 14.30 4.99 1.07
N ILE A 434 13.43 5.24 2.06
CA ILE A 434 13.02 4.18 3.00
C ILE A 434 12.27 3.05 2.29
N HIS A 435 11.44 3.38 1.30
CA HIS A 435 10.72 2.39 0.51
C HIS A 435 11.67 1.54 -0.34
N GLU A 436 12.49 2.16 -1.18
CA GLU A 436 13.36 1.44 -2.11
C GLU A 436 14.50 0.69 -1.42
N VAL A 437 15.04 1.22 -0.30
CA VAL A 437 15.98 0.47 0.53
C VAL A 437 15.26 -0.66 1.27
N GLY A 438 14.02 -0.44 1.70
CA GLY A 438 13.16 -1.45 2.32
C GLY A 438 12.89 -2.65 1.41
N HIS A 439 12.85 -2.42 0.09
CA HIS A 439 12.70 -3.48 -0.88
C HIS A 439 13.86 -4.51 -0.89
N ASN A 440 15.01 -4.18 -0.28
CA ASN A 440 16.02 -5.20 -0.04
C ASN A 440 15.50 -6.40 0.77
N TYR A 441 14.54 -6.18 1.66
CA TYR A 441 13.87 -7.24 2.41
C TYR A 441 12.76 -7.87 1.56
N TYR A 442 11.83 -7.03 1.09
CA TYR A 442 10.66 -7.42 0.30
C TYR A 442 10.73 -6.77 -1.09
N PRO A 443 11.15 -7.44 -2.18
CA PRO A 443 11.28 -8.87 -2.32
C PRO A 443 12.72 -9.37 -2.51
N MET A 444 13.75 -8.54 -2.27
CA MET A 444 15.12 -8.94 -2.67
C MET A 444 15.73 -10.04 -1.80
N ILE A 445 15.22 -10.27 -0.59
CA ILE A 445 15.60 -11.40 0.27
C ILE A 445 14.43 -12.38 0.38
N ILE A 446 13.21 -11.87 0.52
CA ILE A 446 11.97 -12.64 0.59
C ILE A 446 11.38 -12.62 -0.82
N ASN A 447 11.75 -13.61 -1.63
CA ASN A 447 11.65 -13.59 -3.10
C ASN A 447 10.22 -13.81 -3.60
N SER A 448 9.28 -12.94 -3.23
CA SER A 448 7.91 -12.98 -3.73
C SER A 448 7.84 -12.73 -5.23
N ASP A 449 6.73 -13.19 -5.80
CA ASP A 449 6.46 -13.14 -7.23
C ASP A 449 5.62 -11.91 -7.58
N GLU A 450 6.29 -10.79 -7.80
CA GLU A 450 5.62 -9.52 -8.09
C GLU A 450 4.80 -9.53 -9.38
N ARG A 451 5.16 -10.42 -10.33
CA ARG A 451 4.45 -10.59 -11.60
C ARG A 451 3.04 -11.13 -11.36
N GLN A 452 2.82 -11.86 -10.26
CA GLN A 452 1.52 -12.40 -9.88
C GLN A 452 0.86 -11.61 -8.75
N TRP A 453 1.61 -11.30 -7.69
CA TRP A 453 1.08 -10.74 -6.44
C TRP A 453 1.88 -9.52 -5.98
N THR A 454 1.79 -8.45 -6.75
CA THR A 454 2.47 -7.17 -6.49
C THR A 454 2.34 -6.65 -5.07
N TRP A 455 1.21 -6.91 -4.39
CA TRP A 455 1.00 -6.47 -3.01
C TRP A 455 1.96 -7.11 -1.99
N MET A 456 2.49 -8.30 -2.26
CA MET A 456 3.44 -8.97 -1.36
C MET A 456 4.75 -8.18 -1.27
N ASP A 457 5.06 -7.43 -2.31
CA ASP A 457 6.27 -6.64 -2.42
C ASP A 457 5.92 -5.24 -1.91
N GLU A 458 4.99 -4.57 -2.60
CA GLU A 458 4.64 -3.17 -2.38
C GLU A 458 3.90 -2.92 -1.07
N GLY A 459 2.96 -3.78 -0.72
CA GLY A 459 2.08 -3.63 0.44
C GLY A 459 2.79 -3.97 1.75
N MET A 460 3.55 -5.08 1.75
CA MET A 460 4.38 -5.47 2.91
C MET A 460 5.48 -4.44 3.15
N ASN A 461 6.17 -4.01 2.10
CA ASN A 461 7.18 -2.96 2.20
C ASN A 461 6.58 -1.63 2.67
N THR A 462 5.44 -1.20 2.12
CA THR A 462 4.73 0.01 2.56
C THR A 462 4.37 -0.05 4.04
N PHE A 463 3.95 -1.21 4.57
CA PHE A 463 3.64 -1.33 5.99
C PHE A 463 4.88 -1.06 6.87
N VAL A 464 6.00 -1.74 6.62
CA VAL A 464 7.23 -1.54 7.41
C VAL A 464 7.85 -0.15 7.18
N GLN A 465 7.74 0.40 5.97
CA GLN A 465 8.12 1.77 5.64
C GLN A 465 7.42 2.78 6.57
N ASN A 466 6.13 2.58 6.86
CA ASN A 466 5.40 3.50 7.72
C ASN A 466 5.81 3.39 9.19
N LEU A 467 6.21 2.20 9.67
CA LEU A 467 6.86 2.08 10.99
C LEU A 467 8.18 2.87 11.01
N ALA A 468 8.97 2.80 9.94
CA ALA A 468 10.19 3.59 9.81
C ALA A 468 9.93 5.09 9.73
N HIS A 469 8.83 5.53 9.11
CA HIS A 469 8.41 6.94 9.16
C HIS A 469 8.09 7.40 10.58
N GLN A 470 7.33 6.61 11.34
CA GLN A 470 7.01 6.94 12.73
C GLN A 470 8.26 7.00 13.61
N GLU A 471 9.23 6.09 13.42
CA GLU A 471 10.52 6.14 14.12
C GLU A 471 11.46 7.28 13.63
N TRP A 472 11.15 7.94 12.51
CA TRP A 472 11.94 9.08 12.02
C TRP A 472 11.64 10.37 12.80
N LYS A 473 10.38 10.58 13.21
CA LYS A 473 9.92 11.74 14.00
C LYS A 473 8.51 11.52 14.57
N ASP A 474 8.26 11.98 15.80
CA ASP A 474 6.98 11.87 16.54
C ASP A 474 5.70 12.30 15.78
N ASP A 475 5.80 13.22 14.82
CA ASP A 475 4.65 13.77 14.06
C ASP A 475 4.72 13.47 12.55
N TYR A 476 5.42 12.40 12.16
CA TYR A 476 5.46 11.99 10.76
C TYR A 476 4.05 11.59 10.29
N PRO A 477 3.54 12.12 9.15
CA PRO A 477 2.20 11.77 8.68
C PRO A 477 2.04 10.27 8.42
N LEU A 478 0.94 9.68 8.90
CA LEU A 478 0.61 8.25 8.74
C LEU A 478 0.45 7.82 7.27
N GLY A 479 0.19 8.75 6.36
CA GLY A 479 0.18 8.46 4.92
C GLY A 479 -0.77 7.32 4.54
N ARG A 480 -0.22 6.25 3.95
CA ARG A 480 -0.99 5.13 3.37
C ARG A 480 -1.52 4.12 4.40
N ILE A 481 -1.05 4.13 5.65
CA ILE A 481 -1.53 3.19 6.68
C ILE A 481 -2.72 3.74 7.48
N ASP A 482 -3.02 5.04 7.36
CA ASP A 482 -4.18 5.66 8.00
C ASP A 482 -5.48 5.15 7.35
N PRO A 483 -6.35 4.43 8.08
CA PRO A 483 -7.58 3.85 7.53
C PRO A 483 -8.49 4.88 6.85
N ARG A 484 -8.46 6.14 7.27
CA ARG A 484 -9.26 7.21 6.67
C ARG A 484 -8.88 7.48 5.22
N ASN A 485 -7.61 7.30 4.87
CA ASN A 485 -7.09 7.64 3.55
C ASN A 485 -7.44 6.61 2.46
N ILE A 486 -7.87 5.39 2.83
CA ILE A 486 -8.24 4.34 1.86
C ILE A 486 -9.75 4.32 1.52
N THR A 487 -10.59 4.96 2.34
CA THR A 487 -12.06 4.94 2.23
C THR A 487 -12.57 5.30 0.83
N GLY A 488 -12.07 6.39 0.25
CA GLY A 488 -12.47 6.84 -1.10
C GLY A 488 -12.07 5.89 -2.23
N TYR A 489 -11.04 5.06 -2.04
CA TYR A 489 -10.72 3.98 -2.98
C TYR A 489 -11.67 2.80 -2.81
N MET A 490 -11.97 2.43 -1.56
CA MET A 490 -12.84 1.30 -1.23
C MET A 490 -14.29 1.50 -1.70
N THR A 491 -14.76 2.74 -1.81
CA THR A 491 -16.08 3.05 -2.41
C THR A 491 -16.02 3.30 -3.93
N SER A 492 -14.84 3.28 -4.54
CA SER A 492 -14.69 3.59 -5.96
C SER A 492 -15.19 2.46 -6.86
N THR A 493 -15.66 2.82 -8.06
CA THR A 493 -16.16 1.85 -9.06
C THR A 493 -15.07 1.21 -9.91
N ASN A 494 -13.83 1.70 -9.80
CA ASN A 494 -12.68 1.26 -10.62
C ASN A 494 -11.67 0.49 -9.76
N GLN A 495 -12.14 -0.50 -9.01
CA GLN A 495 -11.33 -1.36 -8.16
C GLN A 495 -11.38 -2.81 -8.62
N VAL A 496 -10.34 -3.55 -8.25
CA VAL A 496 -10.23 -5.01 -8.40
C VAL A 496 -9.73 -5.58 -7.07
N PRO A 497 -9.95 -6.86 -6.75
CA PRO A 497 -9.38 -7.48 -5.55
C PRO A 497 -7.85 -7.32 -5.48
N ILE A 498 -7.28 -7.33 -4.27
CA ILE A 498 -5.81 -7.29 -4.08
C ILE A 498 -5.14 -8.50 -4.75
N MET A 499 -5.82 -9.64 -4.78
CA MET A 499 -5.38 -10.88 -5.43
C MET A 499 -5.49 -10.86 -6.97
N SER A 500 -5.39 -9.68 -7.59
CA SER A 500 -5.40 -9.52 -9.06
C SER A 500 -3.97 -9.51 -9.60
N ASN A 501 -3.77 -10.10 -10.79
CA ASN A 501 -2.48 -10.06 -11.47
C ASN A 501 -2.04 -8.61 -11.75
N ALA A 502 -0.74 -8.34 -11.63
CA ALA A 502 -0.11 -7.03 -11.77
C ALA A 502 -0.49 -6.27 -13.05
N GLU A 503 -0.66 -6.98 -14.17
CA GLU A 503 -0.99 -6.39 -15.48
C GLU A 503 -2.48 -6.01 -15.59
N SER A 504 -3.32 -6.46 -14.66
CA SER A 504 -4.77 -6.19 -14.63
C SER A 504 -5.17 -5.15 -13.57
N VAL A 505 -4.21 -4.62 -12.80
CA VAL A 505 -4.48 -3.67 -11.73
C VAL A 505 -4.74 -2.27 -12.28
N ILE A 506 -5.93 -1.72 -12.00
CA ILE A 506 -6.37 -0.42 -12.52
C ILE A 506 -5.77 0.75 -11.71
N GLN A 507 -5.76 0.63 -10.38
CA GLN A 507 -5.25 1.65 -9.45
C GLN A 507 -4.09 1.10 -8.62
N LYS A 508 -2.92 0.85 -9.25
CA LYS A 508 -1.75 0.17 -8.63
C LYS A 508 -1.41 0.76 -7.26
N GLY A 509 -1.33 2.09 -7.16
CA GLY A 509 -1.01 2.78 -5.89
C GLY A 509 -1.92 2.44 -4.72
N ASN A 510 -3.22 2.21 -4.94
CA ASN A 510 -4.14 1.85 -3.86
C ASN A 510 -4.23 0.33 -3.67
N ASN A 511 -4.28 -0.44 -4.76
CA ASN A 511 -4.47 -1.88 -4.71
C ASN A 511 -3.23 -2.63 -4.21
N ALA A 512 -2.03 -2.26 -4.68
CA ALA A 512 -0.78 -2.94 -4.34
C ALA A 512 -0.10 -2.37 -3.10
N TYR A 513 -0.28 -1.08 -2.80
CA TYR A 513 0.41 -0.43 -1.66
C TYR A 513 -0.55 -0.11 -0.52
N ALA A 514 -1.52 0.79 -0.75
CA ALA A 514 -2.27 1.40 0.34
C ALA A 514 -3.24 0.43 1.04
N LYS A 515 -4.11 -0.27 0.29
CA LYS A 515 -5.10 -1.18 0.87
C LYS A 515 -4.44 -2.34 1.66
N PRO A 516 -3.40 -3.04 1.16
CA PRO A 516 -2.70 -4.06 1.94
C PRO A 516 -2.00 -3.47 3.18
N ALA A 517 -1.31 -2.33 3.05
CA ALA A 517 -0.64 -1.71 4.19
C ALA A 517 -1.61 -1.23 5.27
N THR A 518 -2.75 -0.65 4.87
CA THR A 518 -3.86 -0.34 5.79
C THR A 518 -4.38 -1.62 6.45
N ALA A 519 -4.58 -2.71 5.69
CA ALA A 519 -5.04 -3.97 6.24
C ALA A 519 -4.09 -4.53 7.32
N PHE A 520 -2.78 -4.50 7.07
CA PHE A 520 -1.76 -4.90 8.04
C PHE A 520 -1.74 -3.98 9.26
N ASN A 521 -1.89 -2.67 9.07
CA ASN A 521 -1.99 -1.73 10.17
C ASN A 521 -3.24 -2.01 11.04
N ILE A 522 -4.39 -2.28 10.45
CA ILE A 522 -5.62 -2.64 11.19
C ILE A 522 -5.43 -3.95 11.95
N LEU A 523 -4.81 -4.95 11.33
CA LEU A 523 -4.48 -6.20 12.02
C LEU A 523 -3.59 -5.94 13.24
N ARG A 524 -2.53 -5.15 13.07
CA ARG A 524 -1.58 -4.84 14.14
C ARG A 524 -2.16 -3.98 15.25
N GLU A 525 -2.84 -2.89 14.92
CA GLU A 525 -3.28 -1.88 15.89
C GLU A 525 -4.60 -2.25 16.57
N SER A 526 -5.49 -2.95 15.87
CA SER A 526 -6.89 -3.05 16.29
C SER A 526 -7.40 -4.48 16.48
N ILE A 527 -6.85 -5.48 15.77
CA ILE A 527 -7.34 -6.87 15.82
C ILE A 527 -6.43 -7.79 16.64
N MET A 528 -5.17 -7.89 16.29
CA MET A 528 -4.19 -8.83 16.87
C MET A 528 -3.36 -8.21 17.99
N GLY A 529 -3.12 -6.90 17.93
CA GLY A 529 -2.14 -6.22 18.78
C GLY A 529 -0.69 -6.41 18.29
N HIS A 530 0.20 -5.55 18.79
CA HIS A 530 1.60 -5.48 18.32
C HIS A 530 2.36 -6.79 18.56
N GLU A 531 2.21 -7.41 19.73
CA GLU A 531 2.97 -8.61 20.10
C GLU A 531 2.73 -9.78 19.14
N LEU A 532 1.46 -10.13 18.91
CA LEU A 532 1.10 -11.25 18.03
C LEU A 532 1.41 -10.93 16.56
N PHE A 533 1.09 -9.72 16.11
CA PHE A 533 1.32 -9.32 14.73
C PHE A 533 2.81 -9.25 14.40
N ASP A 534 3.61 -8.54 15.19
CA ASP A 534 5.03 -8.32 14.91
C ASP A 534 5.80 -9.65 14.98
N PHE A 535 5.45 -10.54 15.91
CA PHE A 535 6.02 -11.89 15.97
C PHE A 535 5.70 -12.70 14.70
N ALA A 536 4.43 -12.77 14.30
CA ALA A 536 4.01 -13.56 13.15
C ALA A 536 4.55 -13.01 11.81
N PHE A 537 4.55 -11.69 11.64
CA PHE A 537 5.09 -11.02 10.45
C PHE A 537 6.60 -11.23 10.33
N ARG A 538 7.33 -11.14 11.44
CA ARG A 538 8.77 -11.45 11.49
C ARG A 538 9.04 -12.93 11.24
N GLU A 539 8.24 -13.83 11.78
CA GLU A 539 8.37 -15.29 11.56
C GLU A 539 8.19 -15.66 10.08
N TYR A 540 7.25 -15.02 9.38
CA TYR A 540 7.12 -15.14 7.92
C TYR A 540 8.41 -14.74 7.19
N ALA A 541 8.97 -13.58 7.53
CA ALA A 541 10.22 -13.12 6.95
C ALA A 541 11.38 -14.11 7.21
N GLN A 542 11.47 -14.70 8.40
CA GLN A 542 12.49 -15.69 8.74
C GLN A 542 12.32 -17.00 7.96
N ARG A 543 11.10 -17.55 7.90
CA ARG A 543 10.79 -18.79 7.16
C ARG A 543 11.20 -18.68 5.70
N TRP A 544 10.90 -17.52 5.09
CA TRP A 544 11.05 -17.28 3.66
C TRP A 544 12.30 -16.49 3.27
N LYS A 545 13.23 -16.24 4.21
CA LYS A 545 14.56 -15.69 3.91
C LYS A 545 15.24 -16.54 2.83
N PHE A 546 15.60 -15.88 1.73
CA PHE A 546 16.20 -16.45 0.51
C PHE A 546 15.38 -17.57 -0.15
N LYS A 547 14.05 -17.45 -0.09
CA LYS A 547 13.08 -18.38 -0.69
C LYS A 547 11.92 -17.62 -1.31
N ARG A 548 11.09 -18.31 -2.10
CA ARG A 548 9.95 -17.77 -2.86
C ARG A 548 8.58 -18.10 -2.22
N PRO A 549 8.03 -17.22 -1.37
CA PRO A 549 6.69 -17.39 -0.79
C PRO A 549 5.58 -17.06 -1.80
N THR A 550 4.39 -17.61 -1.53
CA THR A 550 3.12 -17.24 -2.15
C THR A 550 2.18 -16.62 -1.09
N PRO A 551 1.06 -15.98 -1.47
CA PRO A 551 0.07 -15.46 -0.52
C PRO A 551 -0.40 -16.48 0.52
N ALA A 552 -0.56 -17.74 0.11
CA ALA A 552 -0.99 -18.81 1.01
C ALA A 552 0.02 -19.07 2.14
N ASP A 553 1.32 -18.91 1.85
CA ASP A 553 2.38 -19.09 2.84
C ASP A 553 2.39 -17.96 3.88
N PHE A 554 2.09 -16.73 3.44
CA PHE A 554 1.93 -15.59 4.33
C PHE A 554 0.68 -15.74 5.21
N PHE A 555 -0.50 -15.98 4.63
CA PHE A 555 -1.75 -16.12 5.40
C PHE A 555 -1.64 -17.23 6.45
N ARG A 556 -1.13 -18.41 6.07
CA ARG A 556 -0.90 -19.52 7.00
C ARG A 556 0.11 -19.17 8.09
N THR A 557 1.20 -18.47 7.76
CA THR A 557 2.18 -18.08 8.78
C THR A 557 1.58 -17.09 9.78
N MET A 558 0.79 -16.12 9.29
CA MET A 558 0.13 -15.16 10.17
C MET A 558 -0.80 -15.85 11.16
N GLU A 559 -1.57 -16.85 10.73
CA GLU A 559 -2.48 -17.60 11.61
C GLU A 559 -1.73 -18.60 12.53
N ASP A 560 -0.80 -19.37 11.97
CA ASP A 560 0.00 -20.37 12.70
C ASP A 560 0.83 -19.76 13.82
N ALA A 561 1.52 -18.65 13.56
CA ALA A 561 2.40 -18.01 14.52
C ALA A 561 1.66 -17.14 15.55
N SER A 562 0.46 -16.67 15.23
CA SER A 562 -0.34 -15.82 16.14
C SER A 562 -1.41 -16.58 16.93
N GLY A 563 -1.88 -17.72 16.42
CA GLY A 563 -3.02 -18.45 16.97
C GLY A 563 -4.38 -17.78 16.73
N VAL A 564 -4.45 -16.82 15.79
CA VAL A 564 -5.67 -16.07 15.45
C VAL A 564 -6.21 -16.56 14.10
N ASP A 565 -7.51 -16.85 14.02
CA ASP A 565 -8.22 -17.15 12.76
C ASP A 565 -8.50 -15.84 12.00
N LEU A 566 -7.88 -15.68 10.83
CA LEU A 566 -7.91 -14.48 10.02
C LEU A 566 -8.56 -14.73 8.65
N ASP A 567 -9.11 -15.92 8.40
CA ASP A 567 -9.67 -16.32 7.11
C ASP A 567 -10.79 -15.36 6.64
N TRP A 568 -11.63 -14.89 7.58
CA TRP A 568 -12.66 -13.89 7.30
C TRP A 568 -12.07 -12.55 6.85
N PHE A 569 -10.94 -12.14 7.44
CA PHE A 569 -10.27 -10.89 7.15
C PHE A 569 -9.57 -10.95 5.78
N TRP A 570 -8.80 -12.01 5.53
CA TRP A 570 -8.16 -12.27 4.25
C TRP A 570 -9.19 -12.35 3.13
N ARG A 571 -10.29 -13.09 3.34
CA ARG A 571 -11.41 -13.18 2.39
C ARG A 571 -11.93 -11.80 2.03
N GLY A 572 -12.33 -10.99 3.03
CA GLY A 572 -12.89 -9.66 2.81
C GLY A 572 -11.90 -8.70 2.14
N TRP A 573 -10.73 -8.51 2.74
CA TRP A 573 -9.78 -7.48 2.29
C TRP A 573 -9.07 -7.83 0.98
N PHE A 574 -8.72 -9.11 0.76
CA PHE A 574 -7.83 -9.51 -0.34
C PHE A 574 -8.55 -10.09 -1.55
N TYR A 575 -9.65 -10.82 -1.34
CA TYR A 575 -10.37 -11.53 -2.41
C TYR A 575 -11.62 -10.79 -2.89
N THR A 576 -12.05 -9.72 -2.21
CA THR A 576 -13.24 -8.93 -2.61
C THR A 576 -12.93 -7.45 -2.82
N THR A 577 -13.95 -6.75 -3.33
CA THR A 577 -14.02 -5.29 -3.43
C THR A 577 -15.05 -4.72 -2.45
N ASP A 578 -15.46 -5.49 -1.44
CA ASP A 578 -16.32 -5.00 -0.35
C ASP A 578 -15.59 -3.87 0.41
N HIS A 579 -16.36 -3.05 1.12
CA HIS A 579 -15.84 -1.96 1.94
C HIS A 579 -16.47 -1.95 3.33
N VAL A 580 -15.90 -1.19 4.25
CA VAL A 580 -16.41 -1.08 5.61
C VAL A 580 -17.43 0.07 5.64
N ASP A 581 -18.65 -0.25 6.02
CA ASP A 581 -19.73 0.69 6.33
C ASP A 581 -20.67 -0.04 7.28
N ILE A 582 -20.58 0.30 8.57
CA ILE A 582 -21.37 -0.29 9.64
C ILE A 582 -22.18 0.81 10.33
N SER A 583 -23.50 0.72 10.20
CA SER A 583 -24.43 1.67 10.83
C SER A 583 -24.77 1.27 12.25
N LEU A 584 -24.81 2.24 13.18
CA LEU A 584 -25.54 2.15 14.44
C LEU A 584 -26.97 2.62 14.21
N ASP A 585 -27.88 1.68 13.99
CA ASP A 585 -29.24 1.96 13.53
C ASP A 585 -30.12 2.53 14.64
N ASN A 586 -30.11 1.89 15.82
CA ASN A 586 -30.96 2.24 16.94
C ASN A 586 -30.28 1.95 18.28
N VAL A 587 -30.61 2.76 19.29
CA VAL A 587 -30.31 2.50 20.70
C VAL A 587 -31.64 2.54 21.45
N ARG A 588 -32.05 1.38 21.97
CA ARG A 588 -33.33 1.20 22.67
C ARG A 588 -33.07 1.01 24.15
N HIS A 589 -33.66 1.86 24.99
CA HIS A 589 -33.52 1.82 26.45
C HIS A 589 -34.71 1.09 27.08
N PHE A 590 -34.39 0.17 27.99
CA PHE A 590 -35.33 -0.60 28.78
C PHE A 590 -34.91 -0.55 30.25
N THR A 591 -35.88 -0.64 31.14
CA THR A 591 -35.71 -0.99 32.55
C THR A 591 -36.42 -2.31 32.81
N ILE A 592 -36.15 -2.95 33.94
CA ILE A 592 -36.83 -4.20 34.31
C ILE A 592 -38.31 -3.90 34.61
N ASP A 593 -39.19 -4.72 34.03
CA ASP A 593 -40.61 -4.76 34.41
C ASP A 593 -40.70 -5.47 35.76
N THR A 594 -41.02 -4.69 36.80
CA THR A 594 -41.05 -5.13 38.20
C THR A 594 -42.19 -6.10 38.47
N LYS A 595 -43.16 -6.20 37.55
CA LYS A 595 -44.46 -6.88 37.69
C LYS A 595 -45.36 -6.31 38.79
N ASP A 596 -44.88 -5.34 39.58
CA ASP A 596 -45.66 -4.68 40.61
C ASP A 596 -46.64 -3.69 39.94
N PRO A 597 -47.95 -3.93 40.01
CA PRO A 597 -48.91 -3.08 39.32
C PRO A 597 -48.89 -1.63 39.80
N GLU A 598 -48.46 -1.35 41.03
CA GLU A 598 -48.31 0.02 41.53
C GLU A 598 -47.22 0.80 40.79
N ILE A 599 -46.15 0.11 40.39
CA ILE A 599 -45.03 0.68 39.64
C ILE A 599 -45.38 0.71 38.14
N GLU A 600 -45.83 -0.42 37.60
CA GLU A 600 -46.06 -0.58 36.17
C GLU A 600 -47.20 0.28 35.64
N GLU A 601 -48.32 0.41 36.36
CA GLU A 601 -49.42 1.26 35.91
C GLU A 601 -49.10 2.76 36.05
N ALA A 602 -48.33 3.15 37.08
CA ALA A 602 -47.83 4.52 37.20
C ALA A 602 -46.88 4.88 36.04
N PHE A 603 -46.01 3.95 35.65
CA PHE A 603 -45.12 4.12 34.50
C PHE A 603 -45.89 4.24 33.17
N LYS A 604 -46.87 3.37 32.92
CA LYS A 604 -47.75 3.46 31.73
C LYS A 604 -48.55 4.76 31.70
N ARG A 605 -49.10 5.19 32.83
CA ARG A 605 -49.81 6.47 32.95
C ARG A 605 -48.92 7.63 32.53
N LYS A 606 -47.66 7.66 33.01
CA LYS A 606 -46.67 8.67 32.63
C LYS A 606 -46.41 8.67 31.12
N GLN A 607 -46.16 7.50 30.51
CA GLN A 607 -45.95 7.39 29.06
C GLN A 607 -47.15 7.90 28.26
N GLU A 608 -48.37 7.58 28.68
CA GLU A 608 -49.57 8.02 27.98
C GLU A 608 -49.78 9.55 28.09
N MET A 609 -49.42 10.14 29.24
CA MET A 609 -49.40 11.59 29.40
C MET A 609 -48.36 12.26 28.51
N GLU A 610 -47.16 11.68 28.35
CA GLU A 610 -46.11 12.21 27.48
C GLU A 610 -46.49 12.21 25.99
N LYS A 611 -47.38 11.32 25.55
CA LYS A 611 -47.94 11.33 24.18
C LYS A 611 -48.88 12.50 23.92
N ARG A 612 -49.40 13.18 24.96
CA ARG A 612 -50.33 14.31 24.82
C ARG A 612 -49.59 15.59 24.44
N THR A 613 -48.99 15.62 23.25
CA THR A 613 -48.20 16.75 22.76
C THR A 613 -49.00 17.75 21.90
N HIS A 614 -50.24 17.40 21.53
CA HIS A 614 -51.07 18.25 20.68
C HIS A 614 -51.55 19.50 21.46
N PRO A 615 -51.46 20.71 20.90
CA PRO A 615 -51.83 21.96 21.59
C PRO A 615 -53.24 21.96 22.19
N SER A 616 -54.18 21.22 21.60
CA SER A 616 -55.57 21.13 22.09
C SER A 616 -55.72 20.48 23.46
N TYR A 617 -54.76 19.66 23.90
CA TYR A 617 -54.75 19.11 25.26
C TYR A 617 -54.45 20.17 26.31
N PHE A 618 -53.77 21.27 25.94
CA PHE A 618 -53.34 22.32 26.86
C PHE A 618 -54.17 23.61 26.72
N SER A 619 -54.71 23.88 25.54
CA SER A 619 -55.42 25.14 25.25
C SER A 619 -56.82 25.24 25.85
N ASN A 620 -57.38 24.11 26.29
CA ASN A 620 -58.80 23.97 26.65
C ASN A 620 -59.00 23.51 28.10
N ASP A 621 -57.95 23.50 28.92
CA ASP A 621 -58.01 23.06 30.31
C ASP A 621 -58.96 23.94 31.14
N ASP A 622 -58.93 25.25 30.91
CA ASP A 622 -59.75 26.26 31.62
C ASP A 622 -61.23 26.33 31.15
N LEU A 623 -61.62 25.53 30.15
CA LEU A 623 -63.02 25.50 29.73
C LEU A 623 -63.88 24.88 30.84
N PRO A 624 -65.06 25.45 31.15
CA PRO A 624 -65.96 24.90 32.16
C PRO A 624 -66.35 23.46 31.82
N LYS A 625 -66.12 22.52 32.75
CA LYS A 625 -66.45 21.11 32.55
C LYS A 625 -67.86 20.82 33.05
N ARG A 626 -68.61 20.05 32.28
CA ARG A 626 -69.99 19.66 32.62
C ARG A 626 -70.10 18.91 33.94
N VAL A 627 -69.06 18.16 34.31
CA VAL A 627 -68.96 17.37 35.54
C VAL A 627 -68.80 18.23 36.80
N ASP A 628 -68.30 19.46 36.66
CA ASP A 628 -68.17 20.41 37.77
C ASP A 628 -69.48 21.18 38.02
N GLU A 629 -70.25 21.43 36.95
CA GLU A 629 -71.58 22.04 37.03
C GLU A 629 -72.65 21.05 37.57
N PHE A 630 -72.48 19.75 37.33
CA PHE A 630 -73.43 18.70 37.74
C PHE A 630 -72.73 17.54 38.48
N PRO A 631 -72.47 17.66 39.80
CA PRO A 631 -71.76 16.63 40.55
C PRO A 631 -72.41 15.24 40.52
N GLY A 632 -73.73 15.14 40.29
CA GLY A 632 -74.45 13.88 40.21
C GLY A 632 -74.12 13.01 38.99
N ILE A 633 -73.34 13.52 38.03
CA ILE A 633 -72.82 12.74 36.90
C ILE A 633 -71.38 12.25 37.13
N LYS A 634 -70.76 12.59 38.27
CA LYS A 634 -69.47 12.01 38.65
C LYS A 634 -69.67 10.54 39.01
N ASP A 635 -68.86 9.68 38.43
CA ASP A 635 -68.81 8.25 38.72
C ASP A 635 -67.38 7.82 39.08
N PHE A 636 -67.17 6.51 39.17
CA PHE A 636 -65.87 5.92 39.47
C PHE A 636 -64.75 6.42 38.55
N TYR A 637 -65.03 6.60 37.25
CA TYR A 637 -64.05 6.94 36.23
C TYR A 637 -63.67 8.43 36.21
N ASN A 638 -64.37 9.27 36.98
CA ASN A 638 -63.97 10.66 37.15
C ASN A 638 -62.71 10.82 38.01
N ASP A 639 -62.49 9.92 38.98
CA ASP A 639 -61.33 9.93 39.86
C ASP A 639 -60.34 8.78 39.56
N HIS A 640 -60.72 7.84 38.68
CA HIS A 640 -59.96 6.63 38.36
C HIS A 640 -59.83 6.48 36.84
N ASP A 641 -58.62 6.66 36.31
CA ASP A 641 -58.33 6.41 34.91
C ASP A 641 -58.02 4.92 34.65
N GLU A 642 -57.74 4.59 33.38
CA GLU A 642 -57.42 3.24 32.93
C GLU A 642 -56.16 2.62 33.59
N PHE A 643 -55.31 3.43 34.22
CA PHE A 643 -54.09 3.01 34.91
C PHE A 643 -54.30 2.90 36.43
N THR A 644 -55.53 2.98 36.91
CA THR A 644 -55.81 2.83 38.34
C THR A 644 -55.71 1.38 38.76
N VAL A 645 -54.80 1.08 39.69
CA VAL A 645 -54.49 -0.28 40.12
C VAL A 645 -55.68 -0.95 40.80
N THR A 646 -56.06 -2.11 40.27
CA THR A 646 -57.16 -2.91 40.78
C THR A 646 -56.68 -3.97 41.79
N ASN A 647 -57.58 -4.40 42.67
CA ASN A 647 -57.31 -5.50 43.60
C ASN A 647 -57.02 -6.84 42.87
N LYS A 648 -57.55 -7.02 41.67
CA LYS A 648 -57.25 -8.20 40.83
C LYS A 648 -55.77 -8.23 40.47
N GLN A 649 -55.21 -7.11 39.99
CA GLN A 649 -53.79 -7.01 39.62
C GLN A 649 -52.88 -7.23 40.83
N ARG A 650 -53.20 -6.66 42.00
CA ARG A 650 -52.44 -6.89 43.25
C ARG A 650 -52.40 -8.38 43.63
N ASN A 651 -53.52 -9.07 43.51
CA ASN A 651 -53.60 -10.51 43.80
C ASN A 651 -52.82 -11.36 42.78
N GLU A 652 -52.84 -10.99 41.50
CA GLU A 652 -52.05 -11.64 40.46
C GLU A 652 -50.54 -11.48 40.71
N TYR A 653 -50.09 -10.28 41.10
CA TYR A 653 -48.70 -10.04 41.50
C TYR A 653 -48.29 -10.84 42.73
N ASN A 654 -49.08 -10.82 43.81
CA ASN A 654 -48.78 -11.61 45.01
C ASN A 654 -48.69 -13.11 44.72
N LYS A 655 -49.53 -13.62 43.81
CA LYS A 655 -49.47 -15.00 43.36
C LYS A 655 -48.17 -15.30 42.61
N LEU A 656 -47.78 -14.43 41.67
CA LEU A 656 -46.52 -14.55 40.94
C LEU A 656 -45.32 -14.59 41.89
N ILE A 657 -45.24 -13.64 42.83
CA ILE A 657 -44.13 -13.56 43.79
C ILE A 657 -44.04 -14.82 44.65
N ALA A 658 -45.17 -15.41 45.05
CA ALA A 658 -45.18 -16.66 45.82
C ALA A 658 -44.66 -17.89 45.04
N GLU A 659 -44.63 -17.83 43.71
CA GLU A 659 -44.17 -18.91 42.82
C GLU A 659 -42.69 -18.75 42.40
N LEU A 660 -42.06 -17.61 42.72
CA LEU A 660 -40.67 -17.30 42.33
C LEU A 660 -39.67 -17.64 43.45
N GLU A 661 -38.45 -18.03 43.04
CA GLU A 661 -37.31 -18.20 43.94
C GLU A 661 -36.75 -16.84 44.41
N PRO A 662 -36.06 -16.77 45.56
CA PRO A 662 -35.55 -15.51 46.11
C PRO A 662 -34.69 -14.69 45.14
N TRP A 663 -33.82 -15.33 44.36
CA TRP A 663 -32.97 -14.64 43.38
C TRP A 663 -33.77 -14.08 42.19
N GLN A 664 -34.91 -14.70 41.83
CA GLN A 664 -35.78 -14.20 40.77
C GLN A 664 -36.58 -12.98 41.24
N ILE A 665 -36.99 -12.98 42.50
CA ILE A 665 -37.63 -11.82 43.15
C ILE A 665 -36.63 -10.66 43.24
N ASP A 666 -35.35 -10.95 43.53
CA ASP A 666 -34.29 -9.93 43.57
C ASP A 666 -34.04 -9.31 42.19
N MET A 667 -34.02 -10.13 41.12
CA MET A 667 -33.91 -9.63 39.74
C MET A 667 -35.05 -8.70 39.32
N LEU A 668 -36.28 -8.87 39.84
CA LEU A 668 -37.39 -7.95 39.54
C LEU A 668 -37.22 -6.56 40.19
N LYS A 669 -36.29 -6.43 41.14
CA LYS A 669 -36.00 -5.18 41.85
C LYS A 669 -34.74 -4.49 41.33
N ASP A 670 -34.02 -5.11 40.41
CA ASP A 670 -32.82 -4.55 39.81
C ASP A 670 -33.19 -3.33 38.96
N ASP A 671 -32.52 -2.21 39.24
CA ASP A 671 -32.78 -0.90 38.65
C ASP A 671 -31.81 -0.57 37.51
N SER A 672 -31.10 -1.57 36.99
CA SER A 672 -30.18 -1.41 35.87
C SER A 672 -30.89 -0.91 34.62
N ASN A 673 -30.18 -0.05 33.89
CA ASN A 673 -30.52 0.35 32.54
C ASN A 673 -30.07 -0.72 31.55
N ILE A 674 -30.99 -1.15 30.69
CA ILE A 674 -30.75 -2.16 29.67
C ILE A 674 -30.86 -1.48 28.30
N TYR A 675 -29.77 -1.45 27.55
CA TYR A 675 -29.73 -0.87 26.21
C TYR A 675 -29.54 -1.95 25.15
N LEU A 676 -30.36 -1.93 24.10
CA LEU A 676 -30.16 -2.71 22.88
C LEU A 676 -29.66 -1.81 21.76
N LEU A 677 -28.45 -2.07 21.28
CA LEU A 677 -27.80 -1.36 20.19
C LEU A 677 -27.88 -2.24 18.95
N ASP A 678 -28.58 -1.76 17.92
CA ASP A 678 -28.77 -2.47 16.66
C ASP A 678 -27.77 -1.96 15.61
N PHE A 679 -27.03 -2.87 14.98
CA PHE A 679 -26.03 -2.56 13.95
C PHE A 679 -26.36 -3.26 12.64
N THR A 680 -26.09 -2.58 11.52
CA THR A 680 -26.17 -3.15 10.16
C THR A 680 -24.84 -2.99 9.43
N ASN A 681 -24.32 -4.08 8.85
CA ASN A 681 -23.20 -4.08 7.92
C ASN A 681 -23.70 -3.81 6.49
N ILE A 682 -23.48 -2.59 6.01
CA ILE A 682 -23.95 -2.09 4.71
C ILE A 682 -22.89 -2.36 3.63
N GLY A 683 -21.62 -2.10 3.93
CA GLY A 683 -20.51 -2.18 2.97
C GLY A 683 -20.06 -3.62 2.65
N GLY A 684 -20.50 -4.58 3.45
CA GLY A 684 -20.25 -6.01 3.30
C GLY A 684 -18.98 -6.47 4.01
N LEU A 685 -17.97 -5.63 4.18
CA LEU A 685 -16.72 -6.04 4.82
C LEU A 685 -16.92 -6.18 6.33
N LEU A 686 -16.68 -7.39 6.87
CA LEU A 686 -16.81 -7.66 8.29
C LEU A 686 -15.70 -6.95 9.07
N MET A 687 -16.05 -6.27 10.15
CA MET A 687 -15.10 -5.65 11.07
C MET A 687 -15.55 -5.79 12.53
N PRO A 688 -14.62 -5.75 13.51
CA PRO A 688 -14.95 -5.57 14.92
C PRO A 688 -15.79 -4.29 15.16
N LEU A 689 -16.55 -4.27 16.27
CA LEU A 689 -17.28 -3.08 16.70
C LEU A 689 -16.53 -2.41 17.86
N TYR A 690 -16.08 -1.18 17.65
CA TYR A 690 -15.46 -0.35 18.68
C TYR A 690 -16.39 0.78 19.08
N LEU A 691 -16.83 0.80 20.33
CA LEU A 691 -17.81 1.75 20.83
C LEU A 691 -17.19 2.65 21.90
N GLU A 692 -17.42 3.95 21.78
CA GLU A 692 -17.31 4.90 22.88
C GLU A 692 -18.72 5.21 23.41
N ILE A 693 -18.96 4.92 24.68
CA ILE A 693 -20.21 5.16 25.38
C ILE A 693 -20.00 6.32 26.34
N VAL A 694 -20.75 7.40 26.16
CA VAL A 694 -20.76 8.56 27.07
C VAL A 694 -22.03 8.51 27.90
N TYR A 695 -21.88 8.52 29.22
CA TYR A 695 -22.99 8.51 30.17
C TYR A 695 -23.46 9.93 30.53
N THR A 696 -24.68 10.06 31.04
CA THR A 696 -25.26 11.35 31.44
C THR A 696 -24.50 12.05 32.56
N ASP A 697 -23.75 11.30 33.36
CA ASP A 697 -22.84 11.81 34.40
C ASP A 697 -21.50 12.36 33.83
N GLY A 698 -21.28 12.24 32.52
CA GLY A 698 -20.06 12.66 31.82
C GLY A 698 -18.94 11.62 31.80
N SER A 699 -19.11 10.45 32.42
CA SER A 699 -18.14 9.36 32.33
C SER A 699 -18.16 8.69 30.95
N ILE A 700 -17.01 8.15 30.55
CA ILE A 700 -16.79 7.52 29.24
C ILE A 700 -16.35 6.07 29.45
N GLU A 701 -16.93 5.15 28.69
CA GLU A 701 -16.54 3.74 28.63
C GLU A 701 -16.25 3.33 27.17
N GLU A 702 -15.10 2.72 26.94
CA GLU A 702 -14.78 2.08 25.67
C GLU A 702 -15.14 0.59 25.72
N LYS A 703 -15.92 0.10 24.75
CA LYS A 703 -16.22 -1.34 24.57
C LYS A 703 -15.76 -1.80 23.19
N ARG A 704 -15.08 -2.94 23.13
CA ARG A 704 -14.62 -3.58 21.89
C ARG A 704 -15.25 -4.96 21.75
N TYR A 705 -15.89 -5.22 20.61
CA TYR A 705 -16.42 -6.52 20.25
C TYR A 705 -15.69 -7.04 19.02
N PRO A 706 -15.26 -8.31 19.01
CA PRO A 706 -14.49 -8.84 17.90
C PRO A 706 -15.39 -9.14 16.69
N ALA A 707 -14.80 -9.37 15.51
CA ALA A 707 -15.55 -9.58 14.27
C ALA A 707 -16.50 -10.79 14.34
N GLU A 708 -16.22 -11.76 15.20
CA GLU A 708 -17.02 -12.96 15.44
C GLU A 708 -18.46 -12.67 15.88
N ILE A 709 -18.75 -11.43 16.27
CA ILE A 709 -20.11 -10.97 16.53
C ILE A 709 -21.05 -11.21 15.33
N TRP A 710 -20.50 -11.21 14.11
CA TRP A 710 -21.23 -11.41 12.86
C TRP A 710 -21.42 -12.89 12.49
N LYS A 711 -20.92 -13.87 13.26
CA LYS A 711 -20.91 -15.29 12.87
C LYS A 711 -22.29 -15.90 12.57
N GLN A 712 -23.34 -15.43 13.25
CA GLN A 712 -24.71 -15.93 13.06
C GLN A 712 -25.47 -15.16 11.98
N ASP A 713 -25.15 -13.87 11.79
CA ASP A 713 -25.75 -13.00 10.79
C ASP A 713 -24.70 -11.96 10.37
N TYR A 714 -24.29 -11.99 9.10
CA TYR A 714 -23.27 -11.10 8.55
C TYR A 714 -23.79 -9.69 8.24
N ASN A 715 -25.11 -9.50 8.26
CA ASN A 715 -25.76 -8.26 7.88
C ASN A 715 -26.20 -7.46 9.10
N GLN A 716 -26.73 -8.11 10.14
CA GLN A 716 -27.31 -7.41 11.29
C GLN A 716 -26.93 -8.05 12.62
N VAL A 717 -26.69 -7.21 13.63
CA VAL A 717 -26.42 -7.68 14.98
C VAL A 717 -26.94 -6.72 16.03
N THR A 718 -27.49 -7.27 17.12
CA THR A 718 -27.91 -6.49 18.29
C THR A 718 -26.98 -6.78 19.46
N LYS A 719 -26.47 -5.74 20.13
CA LYS A 719 -25.76 -5.85 21.41
C LYS A 719 -26.57 -5.30 22.56
N MET A 720 -26.64 -6.09 23.64
CA MET A 720 -27.21 -5.68 24.91
C MET A 720 -26.13 -5.15 25.84
N ILE A 721 -26.37 -3.96 26.42
CA ILE A 721 -25.57 -3.36 27.49
C ILE A 721 -26.44 -3.27 28.73
N VAL A 722 -25.96 -3.77 29.86
CA VAL A 722 -26.61 -3.63 31.17
C VAL A 722 -25.69 -2.79 32.05
N THR A 723 -26.22 -1.71 32.64
CA THR A 723 -25.43 -0.70 33.35
C THR A 723 -26.28 0.05 34.37
N ASP A 724 -25.69 0.49 35.48
CA ASP A 724 -26.32 1.35 36.48
C ASP A 724 -26.46 2.81 36.02
N LYS A 725 -25.82 3.17 34.90
CA LYS A 725 -25.78 4.54 34.37
C LYS A 725 -26.64 4.72 33.11
N GLU A 726 -27.23 5.90 32.96
CA GLU A 726 -27.96 6.26 31.76
C GLU A 726 -27.00 6.69 30.64
N ILE A 727 -27.13 6.10 29.44
CA ILE A 727 -26.31 6.42 28.26
C ILE A 727 -26.80 7.71 27.62
N ALA A 728 -25.90 8.69 27.48
CA ALA A 728 -26.17 9.95 26.77
C ALA A 728 -25.85 9.87 25.27
N SER A 729 -24.74 9.21 24.90
CA SER A 729 -24.41 8.99 23.48
C SER A 729 -23.54 7.76 23.26
N VAL A 730 -23.61 7.21 22.05
CA VAL A 730 -22.76 6.11 21.58
C VAL A 730 -22.13 6.51 20.25
N VAL A 731 -20.83 6.26 20.12
CA VAL A 731 -20.07 6.47 18.88
C VAL A 731 -19.42 5.16 18.46
N LEU A 732 -19.71 4.71 17.24
CA LEU A 732 -19.04 3.59 16.59
C LEU A 732 -17.78 4.06 15.87
N ASP A 733 -16.71 3.29 15.99
CA ASP A 733 -15.37 3.57 15.46
C ASP A 733 -14.86 5.01 15.74
N PRO A 734 -14.86 5.45 17.01
CA PRO A 734 -14.54 6.84 17.38
C PRO A 734 -13.13 7.27 16.99
N LYS A 735 -12.22 6.30 16.78
CA LYS A 735 -10.79 6.50 16.47
C LYS A 735 -10.45 6.23 15.00
N TYR A 736 -11.43 5.93 14.14
CA TYR A 736 -11.24 5.63 12.71
C TYR A 736 -10.31 4.43 12.46
N GLU A 737 -10.45 3.39 13.27
CA GLU A 737 -9.61 2.20 13.25
C GLU A 737 -10.00 1.22 12.14
N THR A 738 -11.25 1.25 11.68
CA THR A 738 -11.79 0.17 10.83
C THR A 738 -11.83 0.48 9.34
N ALA A 739 -11.47 1.71 8.93
CA ALA A 739 -11.67 2.24 7.58
C ALA A 739 -13.15 2.37 7.17
N ASP A 740 -14.04 2.67 8.12
CA ASP A 740 -15.45 2.93 7.82
C ASP A 740 -15.60 4.11 6.84
N THR A 741 -16.36 3.87 5.78
CA THR A 741 -16.53 4.80 4.68
C THR A 741 -17.67 5.80 4.89
N ASP A 742 -18.57 5.56 5.85
CA ASP A 742 -19.68 6.45 6.20
C ASP A 742 -19.81 6.66 7.70
N MET A 743 -19.00 7.57 8.23
CA MET A 743 -19.08 7.95 9.64
C MET A 743 -20.41 8.62 10.04
N PHE A 744 -21.28 9.06 9.12
CA PHE A 744 -22.52 9.75 9.48
C PHE A 744 -23.52 8.84 10.19
N ASN A 745 -23.43 7.53 9.96
CA ASN A 745 -24.32 6.53 10.54
C ASN A 745 -23.75 5.88 11.82
N ASN A 746 -22.60 6.37 12.32
CA ASN A 746 -21.91 5.84 13.51
C ASN A 746 -22.36 6.47 14.85
N PHE A 747 -23.27 7.44 14.82
CA PHE A 747 -23.59 8.28 16.00
C PHE A 747 -25.02 8.08 16.50
N PHE A 748 -25.14 7.84 17.81
CA PHE A 748 -26.38 7.98 18.55
C PHE A 748 -26.26 9.03 19.67
N PRO A 749 -27.15 10.04 19.75
CA PRO A 749 -28.08 10.46 18.69
C PRO A 749 -27.31 10.97 17.47
N ARG A 750 -27.99 11.05 16.31
CA ARG A 750 -27.38 11.55 15.07
C ARG A 750 -26.85 12.98 15.25
N ARG A 751 -25.64 13.25 14.76
CA ARG A 751 -24.93 14.54 14.89
C ARG A 751 -24.88 15.29 13.55
N ILE A 752 -24.87 16.63 13.59
CA ILE A 752 -24.53 17.48 12.45
C ILE A 752 -23.02 17.71 12.48
N LEU A 753 -22.30 17.36 11.43
CA LEU A 753 -20.88 17.71 11.29
C LEU A 753 -20.76 19.15 10.79
N GLU A 754 -20.09 20.01 11.57
CA GLU A 754 -19.84 21.39 11.17
C GLU A 754 -18.75 21.45 10.08
N SER A 755 -19.04 22.15 8.98
CA SER A 755 -18.07 22.45 7.92
C SER A 755 -18.17 23.92 7.53
N ARG A 756 -17.06 24.52 7.09
CA ARG A 756 -17.03 25.90 6.60
C ARG A 756 -17.10 25.92 5.08
N PHE A 757 -17.98 26.75 4.54
CA PHE A 757 -18.04 27.01 3.10
C PHE A 757 -16.93 27.99 2.69
N ASP A 758 -15.91 27.48 1.99
CA ASP A 758 -14.77 28.30 1.55
C ASP A 758 -15.11 29.08 0.26
N LEU A 759 -14.80 30.38 0.25
CA LEU A 759 -15.04 31.29 -0.86
C LEU A 759 -13.70 31.73 -1.45
N VAL A 760 -13.15 30.93 -2.37
CA VAL A 760 -11.88 31.22 -3.07
C VAL A 760 -12.12 31.76 -4.48
N LYS A 761 -11.43 32.86 -4.81
CA LYS A 761 -11.55 33.56 -6.10
C LYS A 761 -10.83 32.85 -7.27
N GLU A 762 -9.78 32.09 -6.97
CA GLU A 762 -9.04 31.22 -7.92
C GLU A 762 -8.55 29.95 -7.19
N LYS A 763 -8.35 28.86 -7.93
CA LYS A 763 -7.94 27.56 -7.37
C LYS A 763 -6.56 27.65 -6.68
N ALA A 764 -6.55 27.61 -5.35
CA ALA A 764 -5.35 27.44 -4.53
C ALA A 764 -4.84 25.98 -4.58
N ASN A 765 -4.34 25.53 -5.73
CA ASN A 765 -3.93 24.12 -5.93
C ASN A 765 -2.42 23.90 -6.09
N GLN A 766 -1.58 24.86 -5.69
CA GLN A 766 -0.12 24.65 -5.70
C GLN A 766 0.38 24.25 -4.31
N ALA A 767 1.20 23.20 -4.25
CA ALA A 767 1.85 22.77 -3.02
C ALA A 767 2.77 23.87 -2.49
N ARG A 768 2.58 24.23 -1.22
CA ARG A 768 3.26 25.36 -0.57
C ARG A 768 4.77 25.10 -0.42
N ASP A 769 5.63 25.95 -0.99
CA ASP A 769 7.07 25.97 -0.73
C ASP A 769 7.38 27.06 0.30
N MET A 770 7.21 26.72 1.58
CA MET A 770 7.44 27.67 2.68
C MET A 770 8.89 28.17 2.75
N LEU A 771 9.86 27.40 2.25
CA LEU A 771 11.26 27.85 2.25
C LEU A 771 11.44 29.01 1.28
N LYS A 772 10.88 28.88 0.07
CA LYS A 772 10.86 29.97 -0.90
C LYS A 772 10.03 31.17 -0.40
N GLU A 773 8.82 30.94 0.10
CA GLU A 773 7.95 32.01 0.59
C GLU A 773 8.61 32.84 1.72
N ASN A 774 9.37 32.20 2.61
CA ASN A 774 10.08 32.90 3.68
C ASN A 774 11.34 33.65 3.20
N GLN A 775 11.85 33.35 2.00
CA GLN A 775 12.92 34.12 1.37
C GLN A 775 12.39 35.37 0.66
N GLU A 776 11.09 35.41 0.33
CA GLU A 776 10.46 36.57 -0.29
C GLU A 776 10.24 37.70 0.74
N LYS A 777 10.57 38.93 0.34
CA LYS A 777 10.33 40.10 1.20
C LYS A 777 8.84 40.41 1.27
N PRO A 778 8.28 40.69 2.46
CA PRO A 778 6.88 41.07 2.58
C PRO A 778 6.61 42.37 1.83
N LYS A 779 5.66 42.33 0.88
CA LYS A 779 5.11 43.51 0.23
C LYS A 779 3.92 44.03 1.02
N SER A 780 3.77 45.36 1.11
CA SER A 780 2.59 45.96 1.72
C SER A 780 1.37 45.83 0.82
N LEU A 781 0.18 45.96 1.39
CA LEU A 781 -1.06 46.05 0.60
C LEU A 781 -1.00 47.19 -0.43
N ASP A 782 -0.31 48.28 -0.11
CA ASP A 782 -0.16 49.42 -1.02
C ASP A 782 0.77 49.12 -2.19
N ASP A 783 1.79 48.27 -1.99
CA ASP A 783 2.63 47.77 -3.08
C ASP A 783 1.79 46.93 -4.05
N TYR A 784 0.96 46.04 -3.53
CA TYR A 784 0.05 45.23 -4.35
C TYR A 784 -1.01 46.08 -5.07
N LYS A 785 -1.57 47.11 -4.43
CA LYS A 785 -2.50 48.04 -5.08
C LYS A 785 -1.83 48.81 -6.22
N LYS A 786 -0.58 49.27 -6.04
CA LYS A 786 0.20 49.95 -7.09
C LYS A 786 0.54 49.02 -8.25
N GLU A 787 0.88 47.76 -7.97
CA GLU A 787 1.14 46.75 -9.01
C GLU A 787 -0.12 46.47 -9.83
N LYS A 788 -1.25 46.24 -9.16
CA LYS A 788 -2.54 46.05 -9.84
C LYS A 788 -2.96 47.26 -10.66
N GLN A 789 -2.77 48.47 -10.13
CA GLN A 789 -3.10 49.70 -10.86
C GLN A 789 -2.22 49.87 -12.11
N LYS A 790 -0.92 49.52 -12.04
CA LYS A 790 -0.04 49.49 -13.21
C LYS A 790 -0.46 48.45 -14.24
N GLU A 791 -0.94 47.29 -13.79
CA GLU A 791 -1.44 46.22 -14.65
C GLU A 791 -2.74 46.60 -15.34
N ASP A 792 -3.68 47.21 -14.60
CA ASP A 792 -4.93 47.76 -15.12
C ASP A 792 -4.65 48.88 -16.16
N ASP A 793 -3.71 49.78 -15.87
CA ASP A 793 -3.28 50.84 -16.80
C ASP A 793 -2.62 50.27 -18.08
N LYS A 794 -1.83 49.19 -17.94
CA LYS A 794 -1.20 48.50 -19.07
C LYS A 794 -2.25 47.79 -19.94
N ASN A 795 -3.20 47.09 -19.32
CA ASN A 795 -4.29 46.41 -20.03
C ASN A 795 -5.21 47.41 -20.74
N LYS A 796 -5.46 48.57 -20.12
CA LYS A 796 -6.20 49.66 -20.75
C LYS A 796 -5.47 50.20 -21.98
N LYS A 797 -4.17 50.46 -21.90
CA LYS A 797 -3.35 50.85 -23.07
C LYS A 797 -3.37 49.79 -24.17
N LEU A 798 -3.22 48.51 -23.82
CA LEU A 798 -3.27 47.42 -24.79
C LEU A 798 -4.63 47.33 -25.48
N SER A 799 -5.72 47.52 -24.73
CA SER A 799 -7.07 47.55 -25.27
C SER A 799 -7.29 48.76 -26.20
N GLU A 800 -6.75 49.93 -25.85
CA GLU A 800 -6.81 51.14 -26.67
C GLU A 800 -5.98 50.99 -27.96
N GLU A 801 -4.80 50.36 -27.90
CA GLU A 801 -3.97 50.03 -29.06
C GLU A 801 -4.63 49.00 -29.97
N ASN A 802 -5.20 47.93 -29.39
CA ASN A 802 -5.94 46.92 -30.15
C ASN A 802 -7.19 47.52 -30.81
N PHE A 803 -7.91 48.41 -30.11
CA PHE A 803 -9.05 49.12 -30.65
C PHE A 803 -8.64 50.08 -31.78
N LYS A 804 -7.52 50.79 -31.65
CA LYS A 804 -6.94 51.60 -32.74
C LYS A 804 -6.54 50.77 -33.94
N LYS A 805 -5.87 49.63 -33.73
CA LYS A 805 -5.54 48.68 -34.81
C LYS A 805 -6.78 48.20 -35.56
N LEU A 806 -7.83 47.82 -34.84
CA LEU A 806 -9.12 47.43 -35.42
C LEU A 806 -9.77 48.57 -36.22
N LEU A 807 -9.67 49.82 -35.74
CA LEU A 807 -10.17 51.01 -36.45
C LEU A 807 -9.38 51.33 -37.71
N ASP A 808 -8.07 51.08 -37.71
CA ASP A 808 -7.21 51.27 -38.88
C ASP A 808 -7.37 50.12 -39.91
N GLU A 809 -7.69 48.89 -39.48
CA GLU A 809 -8.10 47.79 -40.37
C GLU A 809 -9.48 48.00 -41.02
N TYR A 810 -10.33 48.85 -40.42
CA TYR A 810 -11.68 49.13 -40.89
C TYR A 810 -11.76 50.31 -41.89
N LYS A 811 -10.66 51.06 -42.08
CA LYS A 811 -10.54 52.15 -43.06
C LYS A 811 -9.79 51.69 -44.29
#